data_AF-U7R2C2-F1
#
_entry.id   AF-U7R2C2-F1
#
_cell.length_a   1.000
_cell.length_b   1.000
_cell.length_c   1.000
_cell.angle_alpha   90.00
_cell.angle_beta   90.00
_cell.angle_gamma   90.00
#
_symmetry.space_group_name_H-M   'P 1'
#
loop_
_entity.id
_entity.type
_entity.pdbx_description
1 polymer ?
#
loop_
_entity_poly.entity_id
_entity_poly.type
_entity_poly.pdbx_seq_one_letter_code
_entity_poly.pdbx_strand_id
1 'polypeptide(L)'
;MPEAARVGDTIGHSSAMAGLMAGTVIGSLISAAGGILSGALFVAGLAASCIGVGVLLIGAAIAVSMATGYLGDMARDACVSAGASSRSPCGEITRGSPNVSINSKPAAIATRSQVACSKENGIRQMAEGSDSVFINGYPAVRVGDKTACDAAVMTGSSNVFIGGGTAQTANIVPEIPKWAYTVSDLTMFAAGLISFGGAAAKGPGALQKLFSKVPGADKIRKITCRLGALAVAIPVAGILMNPVEVIAGQKFLNDEDELDFVFDAELPLYWQRSYLSRYQYDSVLGQGWNLFWESHLTRVEGGLLWRSPAGDIVPFPDVPAGHCCFCPDAQSNLVHTPEDTWEIRDAGELVYHYTAFDNDGFSHLSHIRDNVGNEQRFHYNEQHQMVNITGRGELNLHCDYVTMENDNQTVSRLTAVWRELHDGQRIQLCRYHYNENAQLTGVSHRNDALQRQFGWTEHGVMAWHQDARGLRCDYKWEQTEEALWRVVAQQTSEGAGYRLEYDNENATRTVWRFNDAHHIIHCRDRNGTEHHILWDEFGLPNGYTDADGHTRLSEWDKHGRQLSFTDANGNQTGWQYQNDTDQLTFIFWPDGTETALAYDEFGRLVSETSPLKQTTRYHYGFNHTIRPYKVTDAKGGESHFMWNGQGQLIRHTDCANQSSTWRYDDENRLSRFTNALMETVSYDYNDSGQLILVTYPDDSIEHMAWDSADQLTYHQRNENAPRSWEYNALGQVVCATDRLQRQIRYQYSPDGHLVKIENANDGRYLLNRDAEGRLIEEIRPDDTLIQYEYNAAGLLSTERRMGDRVFKYPERRVHQHYDAAGQLIQRETYTDTYQYRWDKMGRLLEARREPNDNGKQLGIVPNTVRFGYDALGRVIREQNGDDCLQFSYDELDNLTALTLPQGGTLSWLYYGSGHLSAIRHEQKLITEFERDDLHRETRRTQGGLFQLRDYDPLGRCTHQYSLPLKQADAEPLPYLSEGKPWRAWLYNPQDELQVMEDHYRGMIEYLYDSESRLKKVTHWGSAYDEMLWYDRRITCWSNRRRYSSVRRKSGDFLRRWSRRATA
;
A
#
# COMPACT_ATOMS: atom_id res chain seq x y z
N MET A 1 -16.11 -45.16 2.14
CA MET A 1 -17.30 -44.44 1.59
C MET A 1 -17.79 -43.51 2.69
N PRO A 2 -18.37 -42.34 2.38
CA PRO A 2 -18.91 -41.44 3.40
C PRO A 2 -20.05 -42.08 4.20
N GLU A 3 -20.15 -41.74 5.48
CA GLU A 3 -21.27 -42.11 6.35
C GLU A 3 -22.57 -41.44 5.87
N ALA A 4 -23.69 -42.15 5.97
CA ALA A 4 -25.00 -41.63 5.61
C ALA A 4 -25.55 -40.69 6.69
N ALA A 5 -26.10 -39.55 6.27
CA ALA A 5 -26.66 -38.54 7.18
C ALA A 5 -28.16 -38.77 7.45
N ARG A 6 -28.62 -38.31 8.61
CA ARG A 6 -30.00 -38.46 9.12
C ARG A 6 -30.37 -37.28 10.02
N VAL A 7 -31.65 -37.16 10.38
CA VAL A 7 -32.16 -36.11 11.29
C VAL A 7 -31.45 -36.17 12.64
N GLY A 8 -31.17 -35.01 13.24
CA GLY A 8 -30.43 -34.91 14.50
C GLY A 8 -28.99 -35.41 14.40
N ASP A 9 -28.39 -35.32 13.22
CA ASP A 9 -26.93 -35.27 13.05
C ASP A 9 -26.53 -33.78 12.86
N THR A 10 -25.37 -33.40 13.39
CA THR A 10 -24.89 -32.01 13.42
C THR A 10 -24.35 -31.52 12.08
N ILE A 11 -24.60 -30.23 11.80
CA ILE A 11 -23.97 -29.47 10.73
C ILE A 11 -22.96 -28.46 11.29
N GLY A 12 -21.90 -28.24 10.52
CA GLY A 12 -20.81 -27.34 10.83
C GLY A 12 -20.63 -26.29 9.75
N HIS A 13 -20.87 -25.04 10.12
CA HIS A 13 -20.23 -23.89 9.51
C HIS A 13 -18.75 -23.91 9.89
N SER A 14 -17.90 -23.34 9.05
CA SER A 14 -16.49 -23.22 9.34
C SER A 14 -16.19 -21.98 10.19
N SER A 15 -14.94 -21.82 10.62
CA SER A 15 -14.44 -20.59 11.22
C SER A 15 -13.64 -19.74 10.21
N ALA A 16 -13.83 -19.97 8.91
CA ALA A 16 -13.12 -19.31 7.82
C ALA A 16 -13.17 -17.76 7.91
N MET A 17 -14.29 -17.15 8.29
CA MET A 17 -14.40 -15.68 8.43
C MET A 17 -13.53 -15.10 9.56
N ALA A 18 -13.39 -15.82 10.69
CA ALA A 18 -12.47 -15.41 11.76
C ALA A 18 -11.01 -15.67 11.36
N GLY A 19 -10.77 -16.76 10.62
CA GLY A 19 -9.51 -17.03 9.92
C GLY A 19 -9.15 -15.94 8.90
N LEU A 20 -10.14 -15.35 8.24
CA LEU A 20 -9.96 -14.21 7.35
C LEU A 20 -9.45 -13.02 8.15
N MET A 21 -10.15 -12.59 9.20
CA MET A 21 -9.78 -11.39 9.97
C MET A 21 -8.42 -11.50 10.69
N ALA A 22 -8.17 -12.61 11.40
CA ALA A 22 -6.85 -12.86 12.01
C ALA A 22 -5.76 -12.98 10.93
N GLY A 23 -6.12 -13.58 9.79
CA GLY A 23 -5.35 -13.62 8.58
C GLY A 23 -4.99 -12.26 8.00
N THR A 24 -5.94 -11.32 7.96
CA THR A 24 -5.76 -9.94 7.52
C THR A 24 -4.79 -9.21 8.43
N VAL A 25 -4.85 -9.40 9.75
CA VAL A 25 -3.93 -8.73 10.69
C VAL A 25 -2.50 -9.26 10.54
N ILE A 26 -2.32 -10.59 10.57
CA ILE A 26 -1.00 -11.21 10.37
C ILE A 26 -0.46 -10.89 8.97
N GLY A 27 -1.32 -10.96 7.96
CA GLY A 27 -1.00 -10.61 6.58
C GLY A 27 -0.69 -9.13 6.39
N SER A 28 -1.32 -8.22 7.14
CA SER A 28 -1.03 -6.79 7.14
C SER A 28 0.31 -6.49 7.81
N LEU A 29 0.66 -7.17 8.90
CA LEU A 29 1.98 -7.03 9.54
C LEU A 29 3.10 -7.54 8.62
N ILE A 30 2.88 -8.70 7.98
CA ILE A 30 3.79 -9.24 6.96
C ILE A 30 3.87 -8.30 5.75
N SER A 31 2.73 -7.77 5.27
CA SER A 31 2.68 -6.79 4.17
C SER A 31 3.33 -5.47 4.52
N ALA A 32 3.26 -4.99 5.77
CA ALA A 32 3.92 -3.76 6.22
C ALA A 32 5.43 -3.94 6.41
N ALA A 33 5.89 -5.09 6.93
CA ALA A 33 7.31 -5.40 7.04
C ALA A 33 7.96 -5.57 5.66
N GLY A 34 7.32 -6.34 4.77
CA GLY A 34 7.69 -6.39 3.35
C GLY A 34 7.56 -5.02 2.70
N GLY A 35 6.54 -4.26 3.09
CA GLY A 35 6.23 -2.89 2.68
C GLY A 35 7.34 -1.88 2.99
N ILE A 36 8.15 -2.07 4.03
CA ILE A 36 9.30 -1.20 4.34
C ILE A 36 10.50 -1.50 3.42
N LEU A 37 10.73 -2.78 3.07
CA LEU A 37 11.72 -3.13 2.03
C LEU A 37 11.23 -2.69 0.65
N SER A 38 9.96 -2.97 0.36
CA SER A 38 9.19 -2.49 -0.79
C SER A 38 9.26 -0.96 -0.89
N GLY A 39 9.21 -0.24 0.24
CA GLY A 39 9.43 1.20 0.39
C GLY A 39 10.66 1.68 -0.36
N ALA A 40 11.82 1.12 -0.03
CA ALA A 40 13.06 1.41 -0.74
C ALA A 40 13.02 0.93 -2.21
N LEU A 41 12.45 -0.25 -2.49
CA LEU A 41 12.41 -0.84 -3.83
C LEU A 41 11.46 -0.14 -4.82
N PHE A 42 10.41 0.55 -4.35
CA PHE A 42 9.43 1.29 -5.16
C PHE A 42 9.60 2.81 -5.03
N VAL A 43 10.37 3.34 -4.09
CA VAL A 43 11.00 4.66 -4.30
C VAL A 43 12.10 4.54 -5.36
N ALA A 44 13.01 3.57 -5.22
CA ALA A 44 13.94 3.20 -6.30
C ALA A 44 13.22 2.66 -7.55
N GLY A 45 11.96 2.25 -7.42
CA GLY A 45 11.08 1.79 -8.49
C GLY A 45 10.15 2.87 -9.06
N LEU A 46 10.04 4.05 -8.44
CA LEU A 46 9.34 5.23 -8.96
C LEU A 46 10.33 6.15 -9.66
N ALA A 47 11.49 6.37 -9.02
CA ALA A 47 12.70 6.84 -9.70
C ALA A 47 13.10 5.89 -10.84
N ALA A 48 12.80 4.59 -10.70
CA ALA A 48 12.74 3.67 -11.81
C ALA A 48 11.28 3.46 -12.33
N SER A 49 10.41 4.44 -12.72
CA SER A 49 9.07 4.23 -13.36
C SER A 49 8.66 4.71 -14.81
N CYS A 50 9.42 5.34 -15.76
CA CYS A 50 9.19 5.42 -17.28
C CYS A 50 10.03 4.86 -18.63
N ILE A 51 11.02 3.91 -19.05
CA ILE A 51 11.87 2.60 -18.86
C ILE A 51 11.29 1.20 -19.24
N GLY A 52 11.34 0.21 -18.36
CA GLY A 52 11.19 -1.21 -18.73
C GLY A 52 11.38 -2.53 -17.92
N VAL A 53 12.11 -2.84 -16.81
CA VAL A 53 12.88 -1.84 -14.22
C VAL A 53 11.85 -1.57 -13.01
N GLY A 54 11.26 -0.37 -12.92
CA GLY A 54 9.83 -0.14 -12.63
C GLY A 54 8.98 -1.33 -12.24
N VAL A 55 8.10 -1.88 -13.07
CA VAL A 55 7.20 -2.95 -12.58
C VAL A 55 7.90 -4.33 -12.44
N LEU A 56 9.20 -4.33 -12.10
CA LEU A 56 10.02 -5.38 -11.43
C LEU A 56 10.90 -4.86 -10.26
N LEU A 57 10.84 -3.57 -9.90
CA LEU A 57 11.26 -2.94 -8.64
C LEU A 57 10.10 -2.27 -7.89
N ILE A 58 9.21 -1.51 -8.55
CA ILE A 58 7.74 -1.57 -8.31
C ILE A 58 7.24 -3.00 -8.43
N GLY A 59 7.83 -3.86 -9.26
CA GLY A 59 7.44 -5.28 -9.36
C GLY A 59 8.19 -6.26 -8.49
N ALA A 60 9.30 -5.88 -7.85
CA ALA A 60 9.86 -6.56 -6.68
C ALA A 60 9.42 -5.86 -5.39
N ALA A 61 8.82 -4.68 -5.45
CA ALA A 61 7.93 -4.13 -4.44
C ALA A 61 6.53 -4.72 -4.56
N ILE A 62 6.07 -5.12 -5.75
CA ILE A 62 4.84 -5.90 -5.97
C ILE A 62 5.15 -7.40 -5.95
N ALA A 63 6.39 -7.88 -6.06
CA ALA A 63 6.74 -9.27 -5.76
C ALA A 63 7.36 -9.45 -4.37
N VAL A 64 7.76 -8.40 -3.66
CA VAL A 64 7.88 -8.40 -2.19
C VAL A 64 6.51 -8.10 -1.59
N SER A 65 5.73 -7.10 -2.00
CA SER A 65 4.34 -6.90 -1.51
C SER A 65 3.28 -7.80 -2.17
N MET A 66 3.64 -8.68 -3.11
CA MET A 66 2.91 -9.94 -3.42
C MET A 66 3.72 -11.19 -3.06
N ALA A 67 4.90 -11.12 -2.41
CA ALA A 67 5.42 -12.28 -1.65
C ALA A 67 5.08 -12.16 -0.17
N THR A 68 4.92 -10.96 0.38
CA THR A 68 4.33 -10.64 1.68
C THR A 68 2.85 -10.34 1.54
N GLY A 69 2.39 -9.91 0.36
CA GLY A 69 0.99 -10.04 -0.04
C GLY A 69 0.60 -11.49 -0.27
N TYR A 70 1.44 -12.36 -0.87
CA TYR A 70 1.13 -13.80 -1.01
C TYR A 70 1.50 -14.62 0.23
N LEU A 71 2.50 -14.27 1.04
CA LEU A 71 2.71 -14.86 2.37
C LEU A 71 1.69 -14.32 3.37
N GLY A 72 1.21 -13.10 3.18
CA GLY A 72 0.08 -12.54 3.91
C GLY A 72 -1.24 -13.18 3.48
N ASP A 73 -1.45 -13.40 2.18
CA ASP A 73 -2.59 -14.14 1.63
C ASP A 73 -2.46 -15.63 1.89
N MET A 74 -1.26 -16.19 2.08
CA MET A 74 -1.07 -17.58 2.54
C MET A 74 -1.17 -17.67 4.06
N ALA A 75 -0.79 -16.65 4.84
CA ALA A 75 -1.05 -16.60 6.27
C ALA A 75 -2.55 -16.44 6.50
N ARG A 76 -3.20 -15.58 5.73
CA ARG A 76 -4.65 -15.41 5.66
C ARG A 76 -5.31 -16.68 5.17
N ASP A 77 -4.98 -17.19 4.00
CA ASP A 77 -5.63 -18.37 3.44
C ASP A 77 -5.28 -19.64 4.23
N ALA A 78 -4.18 -19.68 4.98
CA ALA A 78 -3.92 -20.71 5.99
C ALA A 78 -4.73 -20.51 7.28
N CYS A 79 -4.98 -19.28 7.73
CA CYS A 79 -5.89 -18.99 8.85
C CYS A 79 -7.36 -19.25 8.44
N VAL A 80 -7.77 -18.86 7.23
CA VAL A 80 -9.03 -19.19 6.57
C VAL A 80 -9.13 -20.70 6.33
N SER A 81 -8.05 -21.41 5.98
CA SER A 81 -8.05 -22.88 5.79
C SER A 81 -8.06 -23.65 7.12
N ALA A 82 -7.33 -23.18 8.13
CA ALA A 82 -7.47 -23.64 9.51
C ALA A 82 -8.89 -23.38 10.02
N GLY A 83 -9.48 -22.24 9.65
CA GLY A 83 -10.90 -21.94 9.87
C GLY A 83 -11.84 -22.86 9.08
N ALA A 84 -11.57 -23.13 7.80
CA ALA A 84 -12.37 -23.95 6.90
C ALA A 84 -12.42 -25.43 7.33
N SER A 85 -11.31 -25.90 7.91
CA SER A 85 -11.19 -27.23 8.53
C SER A 85 -11.69 -27.27 9.97
N SER A 86 -11.59 -26.17 10.72
CA SER A 86 -12.19 -25.98 12.05
C SER A 86 -13.69 -25.65 11.95
N ARG A 87 -14.50 -26.70 11.84
CA ARG A 87 -15.97 -26.61 11.79
C ARG A 87 -16.57 -26.44 13.19
N SER A 88 -17.14 -25.26 13.44
CA SER A 88 -17.98 -24.99 14.60
C SER A 88 -19.38 -25.61 14.42
N PRO A 89 -19.87 -26.47 15.33
CA PRO A 89 -21.26 -26.93 15.30
C PRO A 89 -22.22 -25.74 15.34
N CYS A 90 -23.19 -25.72 14.43
CA CYS A 90 -24.06 -24.55 14.19
C CYS A 90 -25.54 -24.93 14.05
N GLY A 91 -25.90 -26.16 14.43
CA GLY A 91 -27.23 -26.72 14.33
C GLY A 91 -27.24 -28.17 13.83
N GLU A 92 -28.41 -28.65 13.44
CA GLU A 92 -28.66 -30.05 13.09
C GLU A 92 -29.65 -30.18 11.93
N ILE A 93 -29.61 -31.32 11.25
CA ILE A 93 -30.62 -31.70 10.25
C ILE A 93 -31.96 -31.92 10.95
N THR A 94 -32.91 -31.01 10.80
CA THR A 94 -34.20 -31.05 11.50
C THR A 94 -35.30 -31.83 10.76
N ARG A 95 -35.15 -32.07 9.45
CA ARG A 95 -36.15 -32.83 8.67
C ARG A 95 -35.51 -33.71 7.60
N GLY A 96 -35.87 -34.99 7.61
CA GLY A 96 -35.42 -36.01 6.66
C GLY A 96 -36.52 -36.47 5.71
N SER A 97 -36.25 -37.60 5.05
CA SER A 97 -37.21 -38.40 4.31
C SER A 97 -38.42 -38.78 5.17
N PRO A 98 -39.67 -38.67 4.67
CA PRO A 98 -40.87 -38.97 5.45
C PRO A 98 -41.10 -40.47 5.72
N ASN A 99 -40.37 -41.36 5.05
CA ASN A 99 -40.63 -42.80 5.02
C ASN A 99 -39.37 -43.69 4.96
N VAL A 100 -38.16 -43.12 4.94
CA VAL A 100 -36.89 -43.87 4.93
C VAL A 100 -36.03 -43.40 6.09
N SER A 101 -35.52 -44.34 6.89
CA SER A 101 -34.78 -44.08 8.13
C SER A 101 -33.46 -44.85 8.20
N ILE A 102 -32.45 -44.24 8.83
CA ILE A 102 -31.12 -44.78 9.07
C ILE A 102 -30.86 -44.74 10.59
N ASN A 103 -30.58 -45.91 11.19
CA ASN A 103 -30.52 -46.12 12.64
C ASN A 103 -31.72 -45.49 13.39
N SER A 104 -32.95 -45.77 12.93
CA SER A 104 -34.21 -45.29 13.52
C SER A 104 -34.44 -43.77 13.50
N LYS A 105 -33.58 -42.96 12.87
CA LYS A 105 -33.86 -41.55 12.56
C LYS A 105 -34.13 -41.36 11.05
N PRO A 106 -34.99 -40.42 10.61
CA PRO A 106 -35.22 -40.16 9.18
C PRO A 106 -33.94 -39.84 8.39
N ALA A 107 -33.75 -40.46 7.23
CA ALA A 107 -32.57 -40.27 6.37
C ALA A 107 -32.55 -38.90 5.69
N ALA A 108 -31.38 -38.28 5.51
CA ALA A 108 -31.27 -36.97 4.86
C ALA A 108 -31.17 -37.06 3.32
N ILE A 109 -31.80 -36.12 2.63
CA ILE A 109 -31.92 -36.05 1.16
C ILE A 109 -31.77 -34.62 0.63
N ALA A 110 -31.05 -34.45 -0.47
CA ALA A 110 -30.81 -33.14 -1.09
C ALA A 110 -32.13 -32.48 -1.56
N THR A 111 -32.13 -31.14 -1.63
CA THR A 111 -33.27 -30.25 -1.95
C THR A 111 -34.48 -30.33 -1.01
N ARG A 112 -34.73 -31.45 -0.33
CA ARG A 112 -35.94 -31.70 0.48
C ARG A 112 -35.68 -31.75 1.99
N SER A 113 -34.51 -32.20 2.43
CA SER A 113 -34.18 -32.19 3.85
C SER A 113 -33.93 -30.77 4.34
N GLN A 114 -34.49 -30.47 5.51
CA GLN A 114 -34.37 -29.19 6.17
C GLN A 114 -33.40 -29.28 7.34
N VAL A 115 -32.68 -28.18 7.56
CA VAL A 115 -31.60 -28.06 8.53
C VAL A 115 -31.80 -26.74 9.28
N ALA A 116 -31.74 -26.75 10.60
CA ALA A 116 -31.69 -25.52 11.37
C ALA A 116 -30.23 -25.06 11.46
N CYS A 117 -29.97 -23.81 11.08
CA CYS A 117 -28.67 -23.19 11.18
C CYS A 117 -28.76 -21.90 12.02
N SER A 118 -27.96 -21.80 13.08
CA SER A 118 -27.91 -20.61 13.94
C SER A 118 -27.19 -19.43 13.30
N LYS A 119 -26.14 -19.65 12.48
CA LYS A 119 -25.35 -18.56 11.88
C LYS A 119 -26.14 -17.67 10.91
N GLU A 120 -27.19 -18.19 10.25
CA GLU A 120 -28.04 -17.40 9.35
C GLU A 120 -29.48 -17.18 9.88
N ASN A 121 -29.79 -17.63 11.10
CA ASN A 121 -31.14 -17.56 11.71
C ASN A 121 -32.27 -18.00 10.76
N GLY A 122 -32.18 -19.22 10.23
CA GLY A 122 -33.20 -19.76 9.35
C GLY A 122 -33.16 -21.27 9.14
N ILE A 123 -34.28 -21.82 8.68
CA ILE A 123 -34.32 -23.20 8.18
C ILE A 123 -33.79 -23.20 6.74
N ARG A 124 -32.65 -23.86 6.54
CA ARG A 124 -32.04 -24.07 5.21
C ARG A 124 -32.32 -25.47 4.70
N GLN A 125 -31.99 -25.71 3.43
CA GLN A 125 -32.12 -27.02 2.79
C GLN A 125 -30.75 -27.65 2.58
N MET A 126 -30.68 -28.99 2.55
CA MET A 126 -29.51 -29.70 2.02
C MET A 126 -29.36 -29.37 0.54
N ALA A 127 -28.19 -28.90 0.11
CA ALA A 127 -27.94 -28.51 -1.28
C ALA A 127 -27.29 -29.65 -2.09
N GLU A 128 -26.49 -30.50 -1.45
CA GLU A 128 -25.73 -31.58 -2.08
C GLU A 128 -26.17 -32.99 -1.63
N GLY A 129 -25.82 -34.01 -2.42
CA GLY A 129 -25.96 -35.42 -2.07
C GLY A 129 -25.31 -36.35 -3.11
N SER A 130 -25.49 -37.66 -2.97
CA SER A 130 -24.94 -38.68 -3.88
C SER A 130 -25.47 -38.59 -5.32
N ASP A 131 -24.55 -38.60 -6.29
CA ASP A 131 -24.85 -38.57 -7.73
C ASP A 131 -25.52 -39.86 -8.28
N SER A 132 -25.48 -40.95 -7.51
CA SER A 132 -25.83 -42.31 -7.98
C SER A 132 -26.66 -43.11 -6.98
N VAL A 133 -26.89 -42.59 -5.77
CA VAL A 133 -27.76 -43.20 -4.75
C VAL A 133 -28.84 -42.23 -4.34
N PHE A 134 -30.09 -42.59 -4.63
CA PHE A 134 -31.26 -41.73 -4.46
C PHE A 134 -32.23 -42.30 -3.43
N ILE A 135 -32.80 -41.45 -2.59
CA ILE A 135 -33.88 -41.77 -1.65
C ILE A 135 -35.09 -40.90 -2.03
N ASN A 136 -36.24 -41.54 -2.29
CA ASN A 136 -37.45 -40.89 -2.82
C ASN A 136 -37.22 -40.04 -4.10
N GLY A 137 -36.26 -40.43 -4.95
CA GLY A 137 -35.91 -39.71 -6.18
C GLY A 137 -35.00 -38.50 -6.00
N TYR A 138 -34.55 -38.20 -4.77
CA TYR A 138 -33.59 -37.13 -4.47
C TYR A 138 -32.22 -37.73 -4.06
N PRO A 139 -31.08 -37.09 -4.40
CA PRO A 139 -29.75 -37.50 -3.94
C PRO A 139 -29.68 -37.72 -2.42
N ALA A 140 -29.13 -38.86 -1.99
CA ALA A 140 -29.00 -39.18 -0.57
C ALA A 140 -27.79 -38.47 0.05
N VAL A 141 -27.97 -37.88 1.24
CA VAL A 141 -26.98 -36.99 1.88
C VAL A 141 -26.03 -37.78 2.78
N ARG A 142 -24.78 -37.34 2.83
CA ARG A 142 -23.68 -37.94 3.60
C ARG A 142 -22.94 -36.91 4.45
N VAL A 143 -22.11 -37.40 5.37
CA VAL A 143 -21.09 -36.59 6.04
C VAL A 143 -20.19 -35.93 4.98
N GLY A 144 -20.04 -34.61 5.07
CA GLY A 144 -19.30 -33.78 4.12
C GLY A 144 -20.14 -33.07 3.06
N ASP A 145 -21.35 -33.55 2.73
CA ASP A 145 -22.25 -32.86 1.78
C ASP A 145 -22.81 -31.56 2.40
N LYS A 146 -22.98 -30.50 1.61
CA LYS A 146 -23.33 -29.14 2.05
C LYS A 146 -24.82 -28.78 2.02
N THR A 147 -25.17 -27.81 2.86
CA THR A 147 -26.43 -27.08 2.87
C THR A 147 -26.39 -25.82 1.99
N ALA A 148 -27.55 -25.20 1.75
CA ALA A 148 -27.66 -23.94 1.00
C ALA A 148 -26.95 -22.73 1.63
N CYS A 149 -26.54 -22.82 2.91
CA CYS A 149 -25.73 -21.82 3.61
C CYS A 149 -24.27 -22.27 3.83
N ASP A 150 -23.75 -23.17 2.97
CA ASP A 150 -22.36 -23.66 2.95
C ASP A 150 -21.94 -24.56 4.13
N ALA A 151 -22.72 -24.58 5.23
CA ALA A 151 -22.51 -25.50 6.33
C ALA A 151 -22.60 -26.96 5.86
N ALA A 152 -21.64 -27.79 6.29
CA ALA A 152 -21.51 -29.18 5.89
C ALA A 152 -21.89 -30.14 7.02
N VAL A 153 -22.43 -31.32 6.67
CA VAL A 153 -22.72 -32.36 7.67
C VAL A 153 -21.44 -32.87 8.33
N MET A 154 -21.41 -32.87 9.67
CA MET A 154 -20.23 -33.25 10.48
C MET A 154 -20.30 -34.69 11.01
N THR A 155 -21.49 -35.21 11.30
CA THR A 155 -21.71 -36.53 11.93
C THR A 155 -22.68 -37.36 11.10
N GLY A 156 -22.58 -38.70 11.19
CA GLY A 156 -23.41 -39.60 10.40
C GLY A 156 -23.64 -40.96 11.04
N SER A 157 -24.06 -41.92 10.22
CA SER A 157 -24.21 -43.31 10.62
C SER A 157 -22.87 -44.04 10.70
N SER A 158 -22.53 -44.46 11.93
CA SER A 158 -21.35 -45.28 12.24
C SER A 158 -21.36 -46.69 11.61
N ASN A 159 -22.43 -47.09 10.91
CA ASN A 159 -22.50 -48.38 10.22
C ASN A 159 -23.28 -48.39 8.88
N VAL A 160 -23.73 -47.25 8.37
CA VAL A 160 -24.39 -47.14 7.05
C VAL A 160 -23.67 -46.09 6.21
N PHE A 161 -23.20 -46.50 5.04
CA PHE A 161 -22.37 -45.68 4.15
C PHE A 161 -23.01 -45.60 2.76
N ILE A 162 -22.85 -44.47 2.06
CA ILE A 162 -23.44 -44.23 0.74
C ILE A 162 -22.35 -43.87 -0.28
N GLY A 163 -22.39 -44.52 -1.44
CA GLY A 163 -21.43 -44.33 -2.53
C GLY A 163 -21.72 -43.12 -3.42
N GLY A 164 -21.10 -43.11 -4.61
CA GLY A 164 -21.22 -42.03 -5.59
C GLY A 164 -20.30 -40.84 -5.37
N GLY A 165 -20.18 -39.99 -6.39
CA GLY A 165 -19.68 -38.62 -6.26
C GLY A 165 -20.70 -37.70 -5.58
N THR A 166 -20.56 -36.39 -5.75
CA THR A 166 -21.46 -35.38 -5.17
C THR A 166 -22.15 -34.60 -6.29
N ALA A 167 -23.48 -34.51 -6.21
CA ALA A 167 -24.31 -33.71 -7.08
C ALA A 167 -24.90 -32.53 -6.29
N GLN A 168 -24.66 -31.30 -6.77
CA GLN A 168 -25.30 -30.10 -6.26
C GLN A 168 -26.70 -29.97 -6.87
N THR A 169 -27.70 -29.66 -6.04
CA THR A 169 -29.13 -29.60 -6.41
C THR A 169 -29.80 -28.25 -6.08
N ALA A 170 -29.11 -27.39 -5.33
CA ALA A 170 -29.54 -26.04 -5.00
C ALA A 170 -28.32 -25.10 -4.93
N ASN A 171 -28.55 -23.79 -5.08
CA ASN A 171 -27.50 -22.80 -4.90
C ASN A 171 -27.01 -22.79 -3.44
N ILE A 172 -25.70 -22.58 -3.28
CA ILE A 172 -25.03 -22.45 -1.98
C ILE A 172 -24.51 -21.01 -1.88
N VAL A 173 -24.86 -20.31 -0.80
CA VAL A 173 -24.32 -18.98 -0.48
C VAL A 173 -23.01 -19.18 0.29
N PRO A 174 -21.84 -18.78 -0.23
CA PRO A 174 -20.54 -19.06 0.39
C PRO A 174 -20.35 -18.31 1.71
N GLU A 175 -19.71 -18.96 2.70
CA GLU A 175 -19.61 -18.46 4.07
C GLU A 175 -18.81 -17.15 4.22
N ILE A 176 -17.88 -16.85 3.31
CA ILE A 176 -17.25 -15.53 3.20
C ILE A 176 -17.77 -14.85 1.92
N PRO A 177 -18.45 -13.69 2.00
CA PRO A 177 -18.89 -12.97 0.82
C PRO A 177 -17.69 -12.32 0.12
N LYS A 178 -17.68 -12.28 -1.22
CA LYS A 178 -16.52 -11.80 -2.01
C LYS A 178 -16.00 -10.42 -1.59
N TRP A 179 -16.87 -9.48 -1.21
CA TRP A 179 -16.45 -8.15 -0.77
C TRP A 179 -15.60 -8.18 0.50
N ALA A 180 -15.74 -9.20 1.37
CA ALA A 180 -14.95 -9.32 2.59
C ALA A 180 -13.51 -9.80 2.31
N TYR A 181 -13.32 -10.66 1.29
CA TYR A 181 -11.99 -10.86 0.71
C TYR A 181 -11.47 -9.53 0.16
N THR A 182 -12.23 -8.83 -0.68
CA THR A 182 -11.81 -7.52 -1.24
C THR A 182 -11.45 -6.48 -0.17
N VAL A 183 -12.09 -6.47 1.00
CA VAL A 183 -11.72 -5.62 2.14
C VAL A 183 -10.48 -6.13 2.88
N SER A 184 -10.29 -7.44 3.00
CA SER A 184 -9.04 -8.03 3.50
C SER A 184 -7.86 -7.69 2.59
N ASP A 185 -8.02 -7.93 1.28
CA ASP A 185 -7.09 -7.58 0.22
C ASP A 185 -6.71 -6.10 0.32
N LEU A 186 -7.72 -5.21 0.41
CA LEU A 186 -7.52 -3.76 0.52
C LEU A 186 -6.84 -3.33 1.82
N THR A 187 -7.13 -3.99 2.95
CA THR A 187 -6.49 -3.69 4.25
C THR A 187 -5.01 -4.08 4.25
N MET A 188 -4.66 -5.24 3.68
CA MET A 188 -3.28 -5.70 3.57
C MET A 188 -2.49 -4.90 2.52
N PHE A 189 -3.12 -4.58 1.39
CA PHE A 189 -2.60 -3.67 0.38
C PHE A 189 -2.34 -2.28 0.97
N ALA A 190 -3.26 -1.76 1.80
CA ALA A 190 -3.03 -0.54 2.56
C ALA A 190 -1.85 -0.68 3.53
N ALA A 191 -1.71 -1.78 4.28
CA ALA A 191 -0.57 -2.00 5.17
C ALA A 191 0.79 -2.02 4.42
N GLY A 192 0.82 -2.60 3.22
CA GLY A 192 1.96 -2.54 2.30
C GLY A 192 2.18 -1.18 1.62
N LEU A 193 1.21 -0.27 1.65
CA LEU A 193 1.31 1.11 1.16
C LEU A 193 1.65 2.13 2.27
N ILE A 194 1.21 1.88 3.50
CA ILE A 194 1.45 2.71 4.70
C ILE A 194 2.95 2.80 5.05
N SER A 195 3.77 1.93 4.46
CA SER A 195 5.23 1.91 4.57
C SER A 195 5.95 2.68 3.46
N PHE A 196 5.24 3.18 2.45
CA PHE A 196 5.65 4.30 1.60
C PHE A 196 5.24 5.66 2.20
N GLY A 197 4.15 5.69 2.98
CA GLY A 197 3.70 6.89 3.68
C GLY A 197 2.80 6.58 4.88
N GLY A 198 3.31 6.82 6.09
CA GLY A 198 2.72 6.37 7.36
C GLY A 198 1.44 7.08 7.83
N ALA A 199 0.35 7.02 7.05
CA ALA A 199 -0.79 7.94 7.19
C ALA A 199 -2.10 7.37 7.80
N ALA A 200 -2.24 6.05 8.01
CA ALA A 200 -3.53 5.44 8.40
C ALA A 200 -3.62 4.90 9.85
N ALA A 201 -2.57 5.04 10.66
CA ALA A 201 -2.58 4.72 12.10
C ALA A 201 -1.95 5.82 12.98
N LYS A 202 -1.45 6.89 12.36
CA LYS A 202 -0.95 8.10 13.02
C LYS A 202 -1.52 9.30 12.24
N GLY A 203 -2.01 10.32 12.95
CA GLY A 203 -2.79 11.43 12.37
C GLY A 203 -2.00 12.36 11.43
N PRO A 204 -2.59 13.48 10.95
CA PRO A 204 -2.01 14.39 9.94
C PRO A 204 -0.54 14.81 10.13
N GLY A 205 -0.02 14.88 11.37
CA GLY A 205 1.41 15.10 11.63
C GLY A 205 2.36 14.04 11.02
N ALA A 206 1.85 12.87 10.60
CA ALA A 206 2.64 11.86 9.89
C ALA A 206 2.79 12.16 8.38
N LEU A 207 1.83 12.85 7.74
CA LEU A 207 2.07 13.46 6.42
C LEU A 207 3.16 14.52 6.55
N GLN A 208 3.07 15.38 7.56
CA GLN A 208 4.02 16.46 7.82
C GLN A 208 5.47 15.92 7.92
N LYS A 209 5.71 14.83 8.65
CA LYS A 209 7.04 14.21 8.79
C LYS A 209 7.50 13.31 7.63
N LEU A 210 6.60 12.84 6.77
CA LEU A 210 6.99 12.15 5.54
C LEU A 210 7.49 13.16 4.51
N PHE A 211 6.72 14.24 4.31
CA PHE A 211 7.00 15.25 3.31
C PHE A 211 8.10 16.25 3.75
N SER A 212 8.41 16.39 5.03
CA SER A 212 9.43 17.33 5.55
C SER A 212 10.87 17.05 5.08
N LYS A 213 11.15 15.87 4.51
CA LYS A 213 12.52 15.47 4.12
C LYS A 213 13.00 15.99 2.76
N VAL A 214 12.10 16.48 1.91
CA VAL A 214 12.46 17.10 0.63
C VAL A 214 12.69 18.61 0.83
N PRO A 215 13.85 19.19 0.46
CA PRO A 215 14.06 20.64 0.51
C PRO A 215 13.14 21.39 -0.47
N GLY A 216 12.67 22.58 -0.08
CA GLY A 216 12.14 23.58 -1.02
C GLY A 216 10.65 23.50 -1.38
N ALA A 217 9.94 22.39 -1.16
CA ALA A 217 8.50 22.31 -1.48
C ALA A 217 7.59 23.10 -0.50
N ASP A 218 8.17 23.75 0.52
CA ASP A 218 7.55 24.13 1.78
C ASP A 218 6.17 24.78 1.72
N LYS A 219 6.03 25.93 1.04
CA LYS A 219 4.81 26.75 1.13
C LYS A 219 3.59 25.99 0.57
N ILE A 220 3.79 25.33 -0.58
CA ILE A 220 2.79 24.52 -1.28
C ILE A 220 2.53 23.21 -0.53
N ARG A 221 3.60 22.50 -0.12
CA ARG A 221 3.56 21.28 0.72
C ARG A 221 2.73 21.50 1.99
N LYS A 222 3.00 22.59 2.70
CA LYS A 222 2.31 22.99 3.93
C LYS A 222 0.83 23.24 3.66
N ILE A 223 0.46 24.03 2.64
CA ILE A 223 -0.95 24.28 2.28
C ILE A 223 -1.70 22.98 1.95
N THR A 224 -1.12 22.11 1.12
CA THR A 224 -1.76 20.83 0.74
C THR A 224 -1.94 19.89 1.93
N CYS A 225 -0.94 19.78 2.82
CA CYS A 225 -1.08 18.98 4.05
C CYS A 225 -2.13 19.55 5.01
N ARG A 226 -2.21 20.89 5.14
CA ARG A 226 -3.17 21.59 6.02
C ARG A 226 -4.62 21.45 5.53
N LEU A 227 -4.85 21.52 4.22
CA LEU A 227 -6.17 21.23 3.61
C LEU A 227 -6.49 19.72 3.63
N GLY A 228 -5.47 18.86 3.52
CA GLY A 228 -5.59 17.42 3.72
C GLY A 228 -6.03 17.04 5.14
N ALA A 229 -5.59 17.77 6.16
CA ALA A 229 -6.04 17.59 7.55
C ALA A 229 -7.53 17.93 7.73
N LEU A 230 -8.05 18.94 7.00
CA LEU A 230 -9.49 19.23 6.91
C LEU A 230 -10.25 18.22 6.00
N ALA A 231 -9.53 17.25 5.41
CA ALA A 231 -10.02 16.26 4.45
C ALA A 231 -10.82 16.88 3.28
N VAL A 232 -10.31 18.00 2.75
CA VAL A 232 -10.89 18.71 1.60
C VAL A 232 -10.48 18.02 0.31
N ALA A 233 -11.42 17.30 -0.30
CA ALA A 233 -11.18 16.65 -1.59
C ALA A 233 -11.17 17.66 -2.76
N ILE A 234 -10.54 17.23 -3.85
CA ILE A 234 -10.67 17.66 -5.26
C ILE A 234 -10.93 19.17 -5.54
N PRO A 235 -12.13 19.79 -5.44
CA PRO A 235 -12.34 21.17 -5.94
C PRO A 235 -11.44 22.27 -5.36
N VAL A 236 -10.89 22.08 -4.16
CA VAL A 236 -9.91 23.01 -3.56
C VAL A 236 -8.47 22.66 -3.92
N ALA A 237 -8.17 21.42 -4.32
CA ALA A 237 -6.85 21.07 -4.87
C ALA A 237 -6.53 21.84 -6.17
N GLY A 238 -7.55 22.38 -6.84
CA GLY A 238 -7.42 23.33 -7.95
C GLY A 238 -6.68 24.65 -7.62
N ILE A 239 -6.30 24.91 -6.37
CA ILE A 239 -5.24 25.89 -6.02
C ILE A 239 -3.96 25.63 -6.82
N LEU A 240 -3.67 24.34 -7.01
CA LEU A 240 -2.47 23.80 -7.62
C LEU A 240 -2.90 23.02 -8.87
N MET A 241 -3.25 23.73 -9.93
CA MET A 241 -3.41 23.11 -11.24
C MET A 241 -2.02 22.74 -11.79
N ASN A 242 -1.40 21.71 -11.20
CA ASN A 242 0.02 21.44 -11.35
C ASN A 242 0.38 21.42 -12.85
N PRO A 243 1.25 22.34 -13.33
CA PRO A 243 2.25 23.07 -12.55
C PRO A 243 2.10 24.61 -12.58
N VAL A 244 0.88 25.11 -12.28
CA VAL A 244 0.53 26.54 -12.15
C VAL A 244 -0.30 26.80 -10.88
N GLU A 245 0.01 27.90 -10.22
CA GLU A 245 -0.69 28.49 -9.05
C GLU A 245 -1.77 29.48 -9.53
N VAL A 246 -2.99 29.40 -9.00
CA VAL A 246 -4.18 30.07 -9.59
C VAL A 246 -4.50 31.48 -9.07
N ILE A 247 -3.90 31.94 -7.97
CA ILE A 247 -4.04 33.31 -7.44
C ILE A 247 -3.32 34.29 -8.37
N ALA A 248 -2.05 34.03 -8.66
CA ALA A 248 -1.17 34.91 -9.44
C ALA A 248 -0.94 34.41 -10.88
N GLY A 249 -1.35 33.18 -11.21
CA GLY A 249 -0.97 32.52 -12.45
C GLY A 249 0.51 32.12 -12.48
N GLN A 250 1.13 31.94 -11.32
CA GLN A 250 2.56 31.66 -11.21
C GLN A 250 2.86 30.21 -11.62
N LYS A 251 3.65 30.05 -12.68
CA LYS A 251 4.25 28.76 -13.06
C LYS A 251 5.30 28.40 -12.01
N PHE A 252 5.15 27.23 -11.39
CA PHE A 252 6.15 26.64 -10.48
C PHE A 252 6.53 25.22 -10.93
N LEU A 253 7.74 24.74 -10.64
CA LEU A 253 8.12 23.33 -10.76
C LEU A 253 8.93 22.97 -9.53
N ASN A 254 8.59 21.90 -8.81
CA ASN A 254 9.33 21.42 -7.64
C ASN A 254 8.91 20.00 -7.21
N ASP A 255 8.50 19.18 -8.17
CA ASP A 255 8.11 17.79 -8.04
C ASP A 255 9.31 16.85 -8.30
N GLU A 256 9.08 15.53 -8.20
CA GLU A 256 10.11 14.49 -8.43
C GLU A 256 10.70 14.56 -9.86
N ASP A 257 9.91 15.06 -10.81
CA ASP A 257 10.29 15.47 -12.16
C ASP A 257 11.48 16.47 -12.22
N GLU A 258 11.79 17.19 -11.13
CA GLU A 258 12.92 18.13 -11.04
C GLU A 258 13.97 17.74 -9.97
N LEU A 259 13.92 16.50 -9.46
CA LEU A 259 14.92 15.93 -8.55
C LEU A 259 15.99 15.19 -9.37
N ASP A 260 17.11 15.83 -9.66
CA ASP A 260 18.10 15.29 -10.61
C ASP A 260 18.83 14.05 -10.10
N PHE A 261 19.03 13.94 -8.78
CA PHE A 261 19.49 12.75 -8.07
C PHE A 261 19.32 12.88 -6.55
N VAL A 262 19.46 11.76 -5.83
CA VAL A 262 19.63 11.70 -4.37
C VAL A 262 20.99 11.06 -4.06
N PHE A 263 21.70 11.58 -3.05
CA PHE A 263 22.86 10.93 -2.46
C PHE A 263 22.48 10.36 -1.08
N ASP A 264 22.46 9.04 -0.95
CA ASP A 264 22.18 8.35 0.31
C ASP A 264 23.32 8.48 1.32
N ALA A 265 22.99 8.94 2.52
CA ALA A 265 23.87 9.07 3.67
C ALA A 265 23.05 9.03 4.97
N GLU A 266 23.70 9.20 6.13
CA GLU A 266 22.98 9.46 7.39
C GLU A 266 22.17 10.78 7.36
N LEU A 267 22.65 11.77 6.60
CA LEU A 267 21.92 12.98 6.22
C LEU A 267 21.89 13.08 4.68
N PRO A 268 20.85 12.52 4.01
CA PRO A 268 20.78 12.46 2.55
C PRO A 268 20.79 13.83 1.88
N LEU A 269 21.42 13.93 0.71
CA LEU A 269 21.41 15.13 -0.13
C LEU A 269 20.42 14.93 -1.28
N TYR A 270 19.39 15.78 -1.36
CA TYR A 270 18.43 15.82 -2.45
C TYR A 270 18.84 16.91 -3.44
N TRP A 271 19.22 16.55 -4.66
CA TRP A 271 19.58 17.53 -5.69
C TRP A 271 18.32 18.06 -6.40
N GLN A 272 17.49 18.75 -5.62
CA GLN A 272 16.22 19.31 -6.07
C GLN A 272 16.47 20.64 -6.80
N ARG A 273 15.95 20.75 -8.03
CA ARG A 273 15.73 22.02 -8.72
C ARG A 273 14.31 22.52 -8.45
N SER A 274 14.18 23.84 -8.39
CA SER A 274 12.89 24.53 -8.31
C SER A 274 12.81 25.60 -9.40
N TYR A 275 11.65 25.78 -10.04
CA TYR A 275 11.37 26.90 -10.95
C TYR A 275 10.24 27.75 -10.39
N LEU A 276 10.38 29.08 -10.42
CA LEU A 276 9.38 30.04 -9.91
C LEU A 276 9.29 31.27 -10.83
N SER A 277 8.39 31.26 -11.81
CA SER A 277 8.31 32.29 -12.87
C SER A 277 8.09 33.73 -12.38
N ARG A 278 7.58 33.92 -11.17
CA ARG A 278 7.34 35.25 -10.57
C ARG A 278 8.62 35.94 -10.12
N TYR A 279 9.67 35.17 -9.81
CA TYR A 279 10.95 35.71 -9.38
C TYR A 279 11.94 35.68 -10.55
N GLN A 280 12.33 36.86 -11.03
CA GLN A 280 13.14 37.04 -12.24
C GLN A 280 14.66 37.16 -11.99
N TYR A 281 15.13 36.72 -10.82
CA TYR A 281 16.57 36.65 -10.56
C TYR A 281 17.24 35.61 -11.47
N ASP A 282 18.52 35.84 -11.79
CA ASP A 282 19.34 34.86 -12.50
C ASP A 282 19.95 33.86 -11.51
N SER A 283 20.04 32.60 -11.90
CA SER A 283 20.62 31.51 -11.10
C SER A 283 21.76 30.84 -11.86
N VAL A 284 22.46 29.90 -11.24
CA VAL A 284 23.43 29.04 -11.95
C VAL A 284 22.78 28.12 -13.00
N LEU A 285 21.46 28.06 -13.06
CA LEU A 285 20.67 27.39 -14.11
C LEU A 285 19.89 28.38 -15.00
N GLY A 286 20.14 29.68 -14.86
CA GLY A 286 19.44 30.75 -15.58
C GLY A 286 18.18 31.28 -14.87
N GLN A 287 17.47 32.17 -15.54
CA GLN A 287 16.41 32.98 -14.94
C GLN A 287 15.23 32.15 -14.39
N GLY A 288 14.85 32.44 -13.14
CA GLY A 288 13.70 31.83 -12.45
C GLY A 288 13.89 30.39 -11.99
N TRP A 289 15.05 29.76 -12.26
CA TRP A 289 15.45 28.50 -11.63
C TRP A 289 16.12 28.73 -10.26
N ASN A 290 16.21 27.68 -9.45
CA ASN A 290 16.83 27.70 -8.13
C ASN A 290 17.34 26.30 -7.73
N LEU A 291 18.53 26.23 -7.18
CA LEU A 291 19.04 25.10 -6.40
C LEU A 291 19.02 25.42 -4.90
N PHE A 292 18.76 24.40 -4.07
CA PHE A 292 18.62 24.53 -2.62
C PHE A 292 19.79 25.21 -1.89
N TRP A 293 21.01 25.13 -2.43
CA TRP A 293 22.22 25.74 -1.86
C TRP A 293 22.43 27.21 -2.26
N GLU A 294 21.69 27.72 -3.25
CA GLU A 294 21.65 29.16 -3.56
C GLU A 294 20.90 29.99 -2.50
N SER A 295 20.40 29.33 -1.45
CA SER A 295 19.81 29.96 -0.27
C SER A 295 20.82 30.93 0.37
N HIS A 296 20.41 32.17 0.58
CA HIS A 296 21.27 33.21 1.14
C HIS A 296 20.47 34.33 1.83
N LEU A 297 21.16 35.11 2.66
CA LEU A 297 20.66 36.34 3.25
C LEU A 297 21.27 37.54 2.51
N THR A 298 20.46 38.55 2.22
CA THR A 298 20.87 39.82 1.60
C THR A 298 20.45 40.98 2.50
N ARG A 299 21.37 41.91 2.78
CA ARG A 299 21.05 43.10 3.60
C ARG A 299 20.36 44.18 2.76
N VAL A 300 19.27 44.74 3.28
CA VAL A 300 18.46 45.78 2.60
C VAL A 300 18.16 46.95 3.52
N GLU A 301 17.67 48.07 2.97
CA GLU A 301 17.27 49.22 3.78
C GLU A 301 16.08 48.86 4.68
N GLY A 302 16.34 48.79 5.99
CA GLY A 302 15.35 48.45 7.02
C GLY A 302 15.30 46.98 7.46
N GLY A 303 16.11 46.09 6.89
CA GLY A 303 16.11 44.68 7.30
C GLY A 303 16.95 43.75 6.43
N LEU A 304 16.49 42.50 6.31
CA LEU A 304 17.13 41.41 5.59
C LEU A 304 16.12 40.74 4.65
N LEU A 305 16.59 40.24 3.51
CA LEU A 305 15.85 39.31 2.66
C LEU A 305 16.51 37.94 2.71
N TRP A 306 15.71 36.89 2.93
CA TRP A 306 16.12 35.51 2.78
C TRP A 306 15.62 34.97 1.44
N ARG A 307 16.53 34.61 0.54
CA ARG A 307 16.21 33.66 -0.55
C ARG A 307 16.28 32.27 0.06
N SER A 308 15.14 31.60 0.18
CA SER A 308 15.03 30.27 0.77
C SER A 308 15.58 29.16 -0.15
N PRO A 309 15.79 27.92 0.34
CA PRO A 309 16.11 26.76 -0.49
C PRO A 309 15.07 26.45 -1.58
N ALA A 310 13.87 27.02 -1.52
CA ALA A 310 12.84 26.95 -2.56
C ALA A 310 13.03 27.97 -3.70
N GLY A 311 13.75 29.06 -3.44
CA GLY A 311 13.75 30.28 -4.25
C GLY A 311 12.73 31.35 -3.81
N ASP A 312 11.80 31.00 -2.90
CA ASP A 312 10.91 31.99 -2.26
C ASP A 312 11.73 33.05 -1.50
N ILE A 313 11.40 34.33 -1.70
CA ILE A 313 12.02 35.46 -1.01
C ILE A 313 11.15 35.85 0.19
N VAL A 314 11.73 35.86 1.39
CA VAL A 314 11.07 36.20 2.65
C VAL A 314 11.76 37.39 3.32
N PRO A 315 11.03 38.47 3.68
CA PRO A 315 11.60 39.56 4.46
C PRO A 315 11.72 39.20 5.95
N PHE A 316 12.80 39.68 6.57
CA PHE A 316 13.03 39.66 8.02
C PHE A 316 13.45 41.06 8.49
N PRO A 317 13.13 41.47 9.73
CA PRO A 317 13.73 42.65 10.33
C PRO A 317 15.23 42.41 10.60
N ASP A 318 16.00 43.49 10.80
CA ASP A 318 17.39 43.37 11.27
C ASP A 318 17.41 42.81 12.71
N VAL A 319 18.28 41.84 12.97
CA VAL A 319 18.36 41.10 14.24
C VAL A 319 19.69 41.40 14.91
N PRO A 320 19.72 41.97 16.13
CA PRO A 320 20.98 42.22 16.85
C PRO A 320 21.73 40.92 17.19
N ALA A 321 23.06 40.98 17.24
CA ALA A 321 23.89 39.81 17.58
C ALA A 321 23.46 39.16 18.91
N GLY A 322 23.42 37.83 18.93
CA GLY A 322 22.93 37.03 20.05
C GLY A 322 21.40 37.00 20.23
N HIS A 323 20.61 37.54 19.28
CA HIS A 323 19.15 37.53 19.32
C HIS A 323 18.55 36.70 18.17
N CYS A 324 17.25 36.44 18.23
CA CYS A 324 16.48 35.81 17.17
C CYS A 324 15.17 36.57 16.88
N CYS A 325 14.63 36.37 15.67
CA CYS A 325 13.31 36.83 15.28
C CYS A 325 12.54 35.70 14.59
N PHE A 326 11.30 35.48 15.00
CA PHE A 326 10.39 34.56 14.32
C PHE A 326 9.67 35.27 13.17
N CYS A 327 9.57 34.63 12.00
CA CYS A 327 8.77 35.11 10.86
C CYS A 327 7.59 34.14 10.62
N PRO A 328 6.34 34.58 10.84
CA PRO A 328 5.14 33.75 10.59
C PRO A 328 5.03 33.26 9.14
N ASP A 329 5.41 34.06 8.15
CA ASP A 329 5.24 33.73 6.72
C ASP A 329 6.16 32.58 6.25
N ALA A 330 7.36 32.47 6.84
CA ALA A 330 8.27 31.34 6.65
C ALA A 330 7.97 30.17 7.62
N GLN A 331 7.47 30.52 8.81
CA GLN A 331 7.35 29.66 9.99
C GLN A 331 8.72 29.25 10.56
N SER A 332 9.68 30.17 10.45
CA SER A 332 11.08 29.97 10.84
C SER A 332 11.61 31.09 11.72
N ASN A 333 12.54 30.75 12.59
CA ASN A 333 13.36 31.68 13.35
C ASN A 333 14.63 32.01 12.55
N LEU A 334 14.89 33.29 12.34
CA LEU A 334 16.21 33.81 11.98
C LEU A 334 16.97 34.11 13.27
N VAL A 335 18.20 33.61 13.39
CA VAL A 335 19.08 33.81 14.56
C VAL A 335 20.35 34.49 14.10
N HIS A 336 20.74 35.57 14.79
CA HIS A 336 22.07 36.16 14.67
C HIS A 336 22.91 35.66 15.83
N THR A 337 23.96 34.90 15.55
CA THR A 337 24.82 34.33 16.60
C THR A 337 25.66 35.42 17.30
N PRO A 338 26.29 35.12 18.45
CA PRO A 338 27.32 36.00 19.05
C PRO A 338 28.62 36.08 18.24
N GLU A 339 28.73 35.33 17.14
CA GLU A 339 29.94 35.11 16.34
C GLU A 339 29.85 35.82 14.97
N ASP A 340 28.88 36.73 14.81
CA ASP A 340 28.56 37.49 13.59
C ASP A 340 28.10 36.60 12.41
N THR A 341 27.68 35.36 12.70
CA THR A 341 27.10 34.40 11.74
C THR A 341 25.59 34.29 11.92
N TRP A 342 24.91 33.65 10.97
CA TRP A 342 23.45 33.62 10.90
C TRP A 342 22.92 32.19 10.78
N GLU A 343 21.74 31.93 11.33
CA GLU A 343 21.09 30.63 11.22
C GLU A 343 19.59 30.79 10.94
N ILE A 344 19.03 29.85 10.18
CA ILE A 344 17.59 29.68 10.04
C ILE A 344 17.18 28.31 10.56
N ARG A 345 16.18 28.33 11.45
CA ARG A 345 15.62 27.18 12.15
C ARG A 345 14.11 27.22 12.04
N ASP A 346 13.50 26.29 11.32
CA ASP A 346 12.05 26.06 11.40
C ASP A 346 11.72 25.17 12.61
N ALA A 347 10.52 24.58 12.66
CA ALA A 347 10.18 23.59 13.67
C ALA A 347 10.83 22.21 13.40
N GLY A 348 11.52 22.02 12.26
CA GLY A 348 12.06 20.74 11.83
C GLY A 348 13.28 20.26 12.61
N GLU A 349 14.03 19.37 11.98
CA GLU A 349 15.19 18.69 12.58
C GLU A 349 16.50 19.08 11.85
N LEU A 350 16.47 20.17 11.08
CA LEU A 350 17.58 20.74 10.30
C LEU A 350 17.84 22.20 10.69
N VAL A 351 19.10 22.60 10.67
CA VAL A 351 19.55 24.00 10.82
C VAL A 351 20.33 24.41 9.58
N TYR A 352 19.97 25.57 9.02
CA TYR A 352 20.63 26.20 7.88
C TYR A 352 21.56 27.29 8.40
N HIS A 353 22.87 27.12 8.26
CA HIS A 353 23.89 28.03 8.81
C HIS A 353 24.54 28.87 7.70
N TYR A 354 24.52 30.19 7.85
CA TYR A 354 25.03 31.16 6.89
C TYR A 354 26.23 31.94 7.46
N THR A 355 27.10 32.44 6.58
CA THR A 355 28.32 33.17 6.96
C THR A 355 28.02 34.53 7.61
N ALA A 356 29.06 35.22 8.09
CA ALA A 356 29.00 36.68 8.22
C ALA A 356 28.71 37.33 6.85
N PHE A 357 28.24 38.58 6.87
CA PHE A 357 28.02 39.35 5.64
C PHE A 357 29.35 39.75 4.99
N ASP A 358 29.43 39.62 3.67
CA ASP A 358 30.53 40.13 2.85
C ASP A 358 30.41 41.65 2.58
N ASN A 359 31.36 42.20 1.81
CA ASN A 359 31.40 43.64 1.49
C ASN A 359 30.25 44.09 0.59
N ASP A 360 29.63 43.17 -0.15
CA ASP A 360 28.55 43.44 -1.11
C ASP A 360 27.16 43.21 -0.49
N GLY A 361 27.11 42.72 0.76
CA GLY A 361 25.89 42.60 1.57
C GLY A 361 25.24 41.23 1.54
N PHE A 362 25.95 40.19 1.12
CA PHE A 362 25.47 38.80 1.06
C PHE A 362 26.04 37.93 2.19
N SER A 363 25.26 36.94 2.62
CA SER A 363 25.64 35.91 3.58
C SER A 363 25.19 34.55 3.04
N HIS A 364 26.15 33.70 2.70
CA HIS A 364 25.96 32.47 1.92
C HIS A 364 25.72 31.26 2.84
N LEU A 365 24.92 30.28 2.39
CA LEU A 365 24.70 29.02 3.10
C LEU A 365 26.01 28.23 3.22
N SER A 366 26.62 28.23 4.40
CA SER A 366 27.88 27.53 4.67
C SER A 366 27.69 26.03 4.95
N HIS A 367 26.61 25.66 5.66
CA HIS A 367 26.28 24.28 5.94
C HIS A 367 24.80 24.05 6.31
N ILE A 368 24.31 22.85 6.02
CA ILE A 368 23.07 22.29 6.58
C ILE A 368 23.46 21.22 7.59
N ARG A 369 22.82 21.21 8.75
CA ARG A 369 23.13 20.30 9.86
C ARG A 369 21.86 19.68 10.44
N ASP A 370 21.92 18.42 10.84
CA ASP A 370 20.84 17.74 11.59
C ASP A 370 21.01 17.80 13.12
N ASN A 371 19.95 17.46 13.84
CA ASN A 371 19.94 17.42 15.32
C ASN A 371 20.98 16.47 15.95
N VAL A 372 21.51 15.48 15.22
CA VAL A 372 22.53 14.53 15.71
C VAL A 372 23.96 14.95 15.33
N GLY A 373 24.13 16.02 14.54
CA GLY A 373 25.42 16.53 14.11
C GLY A 373 26.03 15.81 12.90
N ASN A 374 25.21 15.31 11.98
CA ASN A 374 25.62 15.13 10.60
C ASN A 374 25.47 16.46 9.85
N GLU A 375 26.25 16.63 8.80
CA GLU A 375 26.48 17.93 8.18
C GLU A 375 26.78 17.79 6.68
N GLN A 376 26.24 18.73 5.92
CA GLN A 376 26.53 18.99 4.51
C GLN A 376 27.14 20.39 4.43
N ARG A 377 28.43 20.49 4.07
CA ARG A 377 29.18 21.76 3.94
C ARG A 377 29.31 22.16 2.48
N PHE A 378 29.08 23.43 2.20
CA PHE A 378 29.16 24.01 0.86
C PHE A 378 30.43 24.86 0.76
N HIS A 379 31.23 24.62 -0.28
CA HIS A 379 32.50 25.32 -0.50
C HIS A 379 32.39 26.20 -1.74
N TYR A 380 32.62 27.49 -1.56
CA TYR A 380 32.55 28.50 -2.61
C TYR A 380 33.94 28.97 -3.02
N ASN A 381 34.12 29.37 -4.28
CA ASN A 381 35.36 29.96 -4.77
C ASN A 381 35.36 31.50 -4.68
N GLU A 382 36.44 32.15 -5.13
CA GLU A 382 36.58 33.62 -5.18
C GLU A 382 35.57 34.32 -6.11
N GLN A 383 34.82 33.55 -6.92
CA GLN A 383 33.74 34.02 -7.79
C GLN A 383 32.35 33.72 -7.18
N HIS A 384 32.30 33.34 -5.90
CA HIS A 384 31.09 32.97 -5.16
C HIS A 384 30.29 31.80 -5.78
N GLN A 385 30.92 30.98 -6.64
CA GLN A 385 30.34 29.75 -7.20
C GLN A 385 30.53 28.61 -6.21
N MET A 386 29.47 27.83 -5.92
CA MET A 386 29.58 26.62 -5.10
C MET A 386 30.26 25.52 -5.92
N VAL A 387 31.51 25.19 -5.57
CA VAL A 387 32.36 24.26 -6.34
C VAL A 387 32.36 22.84 -5.76
N ASN A 388 32.25 22.68 -4.44
CA ASN A 388 32.20 21.37 -3.79
C ASN A 388 31.12 21.30 -2.70
N ILE A 389 30.49 20.13 -2.54
CA ILE A 389 29.74 19.76 -1.33
C ILE A 389 30.48 18.60 -0.64
N THR A 390 30.81 18.78 0.64
CA THR A 390 31.42 17.72 1.46
C THR A 390 30.58 17.44 2.68
N GLY A 391 30.40 16.18 3.05
CA GLY A 391 29.69 15.81 4.27
C GLY A 391 30.22 14.55 4.94
N ARG A 392 29.46 14.07 5.91
CA ARG A 392 29.82 12.87 6.68
C ARG A 392 29.31 11.62 5.97
N GLY A 393 30.19 10.63 5.77
CA GLY A 393 29.86 9.38 5.08
C GLY A 393 29.94 9.52 3.56
N GLU A 394 31.17 9.53 3.03
CA GLU A 394 31.50 9.52 1.58
C GLU A 394 30.91 10.63 0.69
N LEU A 395 30.14 11.56 1.23
CA LEU A 395 29.64 12.71 0.47
C LEU A 395 30.79 13.65 0.10
N ASN A 396 31.27 13.53 -1.14
CA ASN A 396 32.18 14.46 -1.79
C ASN A 396 31.70 14.68 -3.23
N LEU A 397 31.10 15.84 -3.50
CA LEU A 397 30.58 16.23 -4.81
C LEU A 397 31.33 17.44 -5.35
N HIS A 398 31.53 17.48 -6.66
CA HIS A 398 32.20 18.56 -7.40
C HIS A 398 31.29 19.11 -8.51
N CYS A 399 31.37 20.42 -8.76
CA CYS A 399 30.52 21.14 -9.71
C CYS A 399 31.35 21.84 -10.81
N ASP A 400 31.14 21.44 -12.07
CA ASP A 400 31.80 22.06 -13.23
C ASP A 400 30.94 23.20 -13.79
N TYR A 401 31.55 24.37 -14.02
CA TYR A 401 30.86 25.56 -14.54
C TYR A 401 31.41 25.99 -15.92
N VAL A 402 30.53 26.64 -16.70
CA VAL A 402 30.90 27.38 -17.92
C VAL A 402 30.61 28.87 -17.75
N THR A 403 31.30 29.70 -18.54
CA THR A 403 31.08 31.14 -18.66
C THR A 403 30.41 31.42 -20.00
N MET A 404 29.36 32.25 -20.01
CA MET A 404 28.57 32.61 -21.18
C MET A 404 28.30 34.11 -21.22
N GLU A 405 28.03 34.66 -22.40
CA GLU A 405 27.60 36.06 -22.56
C GLU A 405 26.08 36.10 -22.74
N ASN A 406 25.38 36.95 -21.97
CA ASN A 406 23.94 37.16 -22.05
C ASN A 406 23.64 38.67 -21.92
N ASP A 407 23.04 39.29 -22.94
CA ASP A 407 22.73 40.73 -22.99
C ASP A 407 23.89 41.68 -22.59
N ASN A 408 25.13 41.33 -22.97
CA ASN A 408 26.39 42.01 -22.62
C ASN A 408 26.79 41.89 -21.13
N GLN A 409 26.26 40.90 -20.42
CA GLN A 409 26.72 40.47 -19.10
C GLN A 409 27.37 39.09 -19.21
N THR A 410 28.58 38.97 -18.67
CA THR A 410 29.27 37.69 -18.51
C THR A 410 28.64 36.92 -17.35
N VAL A 411 27.88 35.87 -17.64
CA VAL A 411 27.19 35.01 -16.66
C VAL A 411 27.89 33.66 -16.52
N SER A 412 27.61 32.93 -15.45
CA SER A 412 28.09 31.55 -15.28
C SER A 412 26.94 30.57 -15.08
N ARG A 413 27.13 29.35 -15.59
CA ARG A 413 26.15 28.26 -15.54
C ARG A 413 26.79 26.97 -15.06
N LEU A 414 26.08 26.26 -14.19
CA LEU A 414 26.44 24.91 -13.75
C LEU A 414 26.23 23.94 -14.93
N THR A 415 27.21 23.11 -15.24
CA THR A 415 27.19 22.22 -16.42
C THR A 415 27.18 20.74 -16.10
N ALA A 416 27.83 20.33 -15.01
CA ALA A 416 27.83 18.95 -14.56
C ALA A 416 28.09 18.86 -13.06
N VAL A 417 27.55 17.82 -12.43
CA VAL A 417 27.81 17.48 -11.03
C VAL A 417 28.41 16.08 -10.97
N TRP A 418 29.49 15.92 -10.21
CA TRP A 418 30.27 14.68 -10.11
C TRP A 418 30.34 14.21 -8.65
N ARG A 419 30.25 12.89 -8.41
CA ARG A 419 30.77 12.27 -7.17
C ARG A 419 32.27 12.04 -7.36
N GLU A 420 33.09 12.53 -6.43
CA GLU A 420 34.52 12.24 -6.38
C GLU A 420 34.78 11.07 -5.41
N LEU A 421 35.41 10.01 -5.89
CA LEU A 421 35.79 8.85 -5.08
C LEU A 421 37.15 9.04 -4.41
N HIS A 422 37.40 8.27 -3.35
CA HIS A 422 38.63 8.33 -2.54
C HIS A 422 39.94 8.04 -3.31
N ASP A 423 39.85 7.44 -4.50
CA ASP A 423 40.99 7.16 -5.39
C ASP A 423 41.19 8.24 -6.49
N GLY A 424 40.35 9.27 -6.51
CA GLY A 424 40.37 10.35 -7.49
C GLY A 424 39.53 10.11 -8.75
N GLN A 425 38.79 9.00 -8.85
CA GLN A 425 37.82 8.82 -9.93
C GLN A 425 36.60 9.74 -9.76
N ARG A 426 36.04 10.22 -10.88
CA ARG A 426 34.83 11.04 -10.92
C ARG A 426 33.70 10.30 -11.63
N ILE A 427 32.52 10.24 -11.00
CA ILE A 427 31.28 9.68 -11.58
C ILE A 427 30.32 10.84 -11.85
N GLN A 428 29.88 11.03 -13.10
CA GLN A 428 28.86 12.03 -13.45
C GLN A 428 27.54 11.65 -12.76
N LEU A 429 26.83 12.62 -12.18
CA LEU A 429 25.50 12.40 -11.60
C LEU A 429 24.41 13.00 -12.49
N CYS A 430 24.61 14.24 -12.92
CA CYS A 430 23.77 14.94 -13.90
C CYS A 430 24.59 15.93 -14.73
N ARG A 431 24.00 16.40 -15.84
CA ARG A 431 24.56 17.37 -16.79
C ARG A 431 23.47 18.33 -17.27
N TYR A 432 23.81 19.61 -17.44
CA TYR A 432 22.89 20.69 -17.83
C TYR A 432 23.26 21.28 -19.19
N HIS A 433 22.25 21.61 -20.00
CA HIS A 433 22.40 22.14 -21.35
C HIS A 433 21.72 23.50 -21.48
N TYR A 434 22.30 24.42 -22.26
CA TYR A 434 21.87 25.82 -22.36
C TYR A 434 21.72 26.28 -23.81
N ASN A 435 20.91 27.32 -24.05
CA ASN A 435 20.88 28.06 -25.32
C ASN A 435 21.90 29.22 -25.33
N GLU A 436 21.98 29.93 -26.46
CA GLU A 436 22.89 31.08 -26.65
C GLU A 436 22.63 32.22 -25.64
N ASN A 437 21.41 32.34 -25.10
CA ASN A 437 21.01 33.30 -24.07
C ASN A 437 21.24 32.78 -22.63
N ALA A 438 22.04 31.72 -22.47
CA ALA A 438 22.33 31.05 -21.19
C ALA A 438 21.09 30.59 -20.39
N GLN A 439 19.99 30.23 -21.06
CA GLN A 439 18.78 29.65 -20.44
C GLN A 439 18.84 28.12 -20.50
N LEU A 440 18.50 27.43 -19.42
CA LEU A 440 18.50 25.95 -19.35
C LEU A 440 17.53 25.36 -20.40
N THR A 441 18.04 24.55 -21.33
CA THR A 441 17.24 23.87 -22.37
C THR A 441 17.01 22.39 -22.10
N GLY A 442 17.77 21.78 -21.19
CA GLY A 442 17.51 20.42 -20.74
C GLY A 442 18.51 19.90 -19.71
N VAL A 443 18.16 18.75 -19.12
CA VAL A 443 18.96 18.06 -18.09
C VAL A 443 19.14 16.60 -18.48
N SER A 444 20.39 16.15 -18.46
CA SER A 444 20.79 14.75 -18.70
C SER A 444 21.21 14.06 -17.39
N HIS A 445 20.90 12.77 -17.29
CA HIS A 445 21.35 11.87 -16.21
C HIS A 445 22.83 11.42 -16.41
N ARG A 446 23.36 10.57 -15.53
CA ARG A 446 24.76 10.08 -15.54
C ARG A 446 25.20 9.42 -16.85
N ASN A 447 24.25 8.83 -17.58
CA ASN A 447 24.41 8.14 -18.86
C ASN A 447 24.21 9.08 -20.08
N ASP A 448 24.22 10.40 -19.86
CA ASP A 448 23.86 11.48 -20.78
C ASP A 448 22.40 11.43 -21.35
N ALA A 449 21.58 10.43 -20.97
CA ALA A 449 20.17 10.36 -21.38
C ALA A 449 19.38 11.55 -20.82
N LEU A 450 18.51 12.13 -21.67
CA LEU A 450 17.88 13.43 -21.42
C LEU A 450 16.57 13.26 -20.65
N GLN A 451 16.54 13.73 -19.41
CA GLN A 451 15.43 13.57 -18.46
C GLN A 451 14.43 14.75 -18.49
N ARG A 452 14.91 15.96 -18.78
CA ARG A 452 14.08 17.16 -18.92
C ARG A 452 14.47 17.96 -20.15
N GLN A 453 13.48 18.60 -20.77
CA GLN A 453 13.65 19.62 -21.80
C GLN A 453 12.81 20.86 -21.49
N PHE A 454 13.31 22.04 -21.87
CA PHE A 454 12.65 23.32 -21.66
C PHE A 454 12.77 24.20 -22.90
N GLY A 455 11.70 24.90 -23.23
CA GLY A 455 11.69 25.94 -24.26
C GLY A 455 11.20 27.27 -23.69
N TRP A 456 11.71 28.35 -24.26
CA TRP A 456 11.56 29.71 -23.74
C TRP A 456 10.87 30.62 -24.75
N THR A 457 10.16 31.62 -24.25
CA THR A 457 9.60 32.71 -25.06
C THR A 457 10.67 33.75 -25.39
N GLU A 458 10.39 34.62 -26.36
CA GLU A 458 11.17 35.83 -26.65
C GLU A 458 11.15 36.87 -25.50
N HIS A 459 10.39 36.61 -24.41
CA HIS A 459 10.31 37.46 -23.22
C HIS A 459 10.94 36.82 -21.98
N GLY A 460 11.74 35.75 -22.14
CA GLY A 460 12.48 35.11 -21.05
C GLY A 460 11.68 34.14 -20.17
N VAL A 461 10.35 34.09 -20.26
CA VAL A 461 9.52 33.12 -19.52
C VAL A 461 9.40 31.77 -20.24
N MET A 462 9.23 30.69 -19.48
CA MET A 462 9.15 29.31 -19.99
C MET A 462 7.92 29.11 -20.88
N ALA A 463 8.14 28.84 -22.17
CA ALA A 463 7.08 28.58 -23.16
C ALA A 463 6.51 27.16 -23.02
N TRP A 464 7.39 26.18 -22.77
CA TRP A 464 7.01 24.79 -22.56
C TRP A 464 8.09 24.04 -21.77
N HIS A 465 7.72 22.91 -21.16
CA HIS A 465 8.64 21.90 -20.65
C HIS A 465 8.19 20.52 -21.11
N GLN A 466 9.11 19.55 -21.11
CA GLN A 466 8.84 18.16 -21.45
C GLN A 466 9.65 17.23 -20.56
N ASP A 467 9.04 16.14 -20.14
CA ASP A 467 9.65 15.09 -19.33
C ASP A 467 10.34 14.01 -20.19
N ALA A 468 10.93 13.03 -19.51
CA ALA A 468 11.57 11.88 -20.10
C ALA A 468 10.60 10.91 -20.83
N ARG A 469 9.30 10.93 -20.48
CA ARG A 469 8.21 10.20 -21.17
C ARG A 469 7.81 10.84 -22.50
N GLY A 470 8.20 12.10 -22.73
CA GLY A 470 7.73 12.91 -23.85
C GLY A 470 6.42 13.67 -23.57
N LEU A 471 5.97 13.76 -22.32
CA LEU A 471 4.84 14.59 -21.94
C LEU A 471 5.28 16.05 -21.96
N ARG A 472 4.87 16.76 -23.01
CA ARG A 472 5.11 18.17 -23.17
C ARG A 472 3.93 18.96 -22.63
N CYS A 473 4.20 19.99 -21.84
CA CYS A 473 3.20 20.98 -21.44
C CYS A 473 3.60 22.36 -21.98
N ASP A 474 2.71 22.97 -22.77
CA ASP A 474 2.82 24.31 -23.34
C ASP A 474 2.04 25.34 -22.52
N TYR A 475 2.58 26.56 -22.42
CA TYR A 475 2.01 27.67 -21.64
C TYR A 475 1.68 28.87 -22.52
N LYS A 476 0.61 29.57 -22.15
CA LYS A 476 0.28 30.89 -22.70
C LYS A 476 0.33 31.92 -21.58
N TRP A 477 1.04 33.00 -21.86
CA TRP A 477 1.40 34.04 -20.93
C TRP A 477 0.69 35.35 -21.25
N GLU A 478 0.39 36.11 -20.21
CA GLU A 478 -0.09 37.49 -20.26
C GLU A 478 0.71 38.32 -19.24
N GLN A 479 0.93 39.60 -19.53
CA GLN A 479 1.57 40.53 -18.61
C GLN A 479 0.51 41.37 -17.89
N THR A 480 0.61 41.50 -16.56
CA THR A 480 -0.28 42.33 -15.74
C THR A 480 0.07 43.82 -15.86
N GLU A 481 -0.79 44.69 -15.33
CA GLU A 481 -0.53 46.14 -15.25
C GLU A 481 0.73 46.48 -14.42
N GLU A 482 1.10 45.60 -13.48
CA GLU A 482 2.33 45.68 -12.67
C GLU A 482 3.57 45.09 -13.39
N ALA A 483 3.48 44.83 -14.69
CA ALA A 483 4.50 44.21 -15.53
C ALA A 483 4.88 42.74 -15.17
N LEU A 484 4.18 42.10 -14.23
CA LEU A 484 4.40 40.70 -13.87
C LEU A 484 3.79 39.73 -14.89
N TRP A 485 4.46 38.63 -15.18
CA TRP A 485 3.96 37.59 -16.08
C TRP A 485 3.07 36.57 -15.34
N ARG A 486 1.90 36.27 -15.91
CA ARG A 486 0.97 35.23 -15.43
C ARG A 486 0.59 34.24 -16.53
N VAL A 487 0.39 32.98 -16.17
CA VAL A 487 -0.19 31.98 -17.08
C VAL A 487 -1.69 32.21 -17.21
N VAL A 488 -2.18 32.23 -18.46
CA VAL A 488 -3.61 32.31 -18.81
C VAL A 488 -4.14 31.03 -19.43
N ALA A 489 -3.28 30.14 -19.94
CA ALA A 489 -3.66 28.78 -20.33
C ALA A 489 -2.48 27.81 -20.31
N GLN A 490 -2.78 26.53 -20.11
CA GLN A 490 -1.86 25.40 -20.21
C GLN A 490 -2.48 24.32 -21.10
N GLN A 491 -1.66 23.56 -21.83
CA GLN A 491 -2.10 22.38 -22.57
C GLN A 491 -0.99 21.30 -22.60
N THR A 492 -1.35 20.01 -22.49
CA THR A 492 -0.44 18.86 -22.64
C THR A 492 -0.42 18.30 -24.07
N SER A 493 0.62 17.56 -24.43
CA SER A 493 0.70 16.79 -25.69
C SER A 493 -0.38 15.70 -25.82
N GLU A 494 -0.84 15.14 -24.70
CA GLU A 494 -1.98 14.20 -24.63
C GLU A 494 -3.35 14.91 -24.72
N GLY A 495 -3.37 16.24 -24.72
CA GLY A 495 -4.54 17.07 -25.00
C GLY A 495 -5.31 17.60 -23.77
N ALA A 496 -4.88 17.28 -22.55
CA ALA A 496 -5.41 17.91 -21.33
C ALA A 496 -5.06 19.40 -21.31
N GLY A 497 -5.83 20.22 -20.60
CA GLY A 497 -5.51 21.64 -20.45
C GLY A 497 -6.62 22.48 -19.84
N TYR A 498 -6.28 23.72 -19.52
CA TYR A 498 -7.18 24.69 -18.88
C TYR A 498 -6.92 26.12 -19.34
N ARG A 499 -7.87 27.00 -19.01
CA ARG A 499 -7.73 28.46 -19.12
C ARG A 499 -8.02 29.10 -17.77
N LEU A 500 -7.21 30.08 -17.40
CA LEU A 500 -7.43 30.97 -16.26
C LEU A 500 -7.97 32.32 -16.76
N GLU A 501 -9.00 32.82 -16.09
CA GLU A 501 -9.63 34.12 -16.35
C GLU A 501 -9.85 34.82 -15.01
N TYR A 502 -9.27 36.01 -14.83
CA TYR A 502 -9.08 36.63 -13.52
C TYR A 502 -10.14 37.69 -13.15
N ASP A 503 -11.20 37.84 -13.94
CA ASP A 503 -12.19 38.93 -13.80
C ASP A 503 -13.54 38.60 -14.47
N ASN A 504 -14.33 37.61 -13.98
CA ASN A 504 -15.72 37.36 -14.45
C ASN A 504 -16.51 36.37 -13.57
N GLU A 505 -17.82 36.57 -13.39
CA GLU A 505 -18.66 35.81 -12.42
C GLU A 505 -19.54 34.66 -12.96
N ASN A 506 -19.68 34.41 -14.28
CA ASN A 506 -20.59 33.36 -14.77
C ASN A 506 -20.10 32.57 -16.00
N ALA A 507 -19.82 31.27 -15.81
CA ALA A 507 -19.76 30.22 -16.83
C ALA A 507 -19.78 28.83 -16.15
N THR A 508 -19.87 27.74 -16.92
CA THR A 508 -19.67 26.35 -16.44
C THR A 508 -18.18 26.08 -16.20
N ARG A 509 -17.67 26.52 -15.05
CA ARG A 509 -16.25 26.42 -14.65
C ARG A 509 -16.10 26.41 -13.13
N THR A 510 -14.93 25.98 -12.65
CA THR A 510 -14.51 26.21 -11.26
C THR A 510 -14.37 27.71 -11.00
N VAL A 511 -14.80 28.19 -9.83
CA VAL A 511 -14.73 29.60 -9.43
C VAL A 511 -14.22 29.73 -8.00
N TRP A 512 -13.02 30.28 -7.84
CA TRP A 512 -12.44 30.64 -6.55
C TRP A 512 -12.74 32.09 -6.20
N ARG A 513 -12.95 32.38 -4.90
CA ARG A 513 -13.07 33.73 -4.34
C ARG A 513 -12.08 33.89 -3.19
N PHE A 514 -11.37 35.00 -3.18
CA PHE A 514 -10.28 35.32 -2.27
C PHE A 514 -10.69 36.45 -1.31
N ASN A 515 -9.99 36.58 -0.19
CA ASN A 515 -10.05 37.77 0.68
C ASN A 515 -8.90 38.75 0.36
N ASP A 516 -8.82 39.86 1.10
CA ASP A 516 -7.79 40.90 0.94
C ASP A 516 -6.35 40.41 1.20
N ALA A 517 -6.18 39.24 1.84
CA ALA A 517 -4.89 38.56 2.04
C ALA A 517 -4.62 37.48 0.97
N HIS A 518 -5.40 37.44 -0.11
CA HIS A 518 -5.39 36.44 -1.17
C HIS A 518 -5.69 34.99 -0.73
N HIS A 519 -6.17 34.77 0.50
CA HIS A 519 -6.62 33.45 0.96
C HIS A 519 -7.98 33.11 0.35
N ILE A 520 -8.15 31.87 -0.14
CA ILE A 520 -9.43 31.41 -0.71
C ILE A 520 -10.45 31.21 0.40
N ILE A 521 -11.57 31.92 0.34
CA ILE A 521 -12.68 31.81 1.31
C ILE A 521 -13.86 31.01 0.75
N HIS A 522 -13.93 30.83 -0.57
CA HIS A 522 -14.97 30.06 -1.25
C HIS A 522 -14.46 29.48 -2.58
N CYS A 523 -14.84 28.23 -2.88
CA CYS A 523 -14.69 27.60 -4.19
C CYS A 523 -16.04 27.03 -4.65
N ARG A 524 -16.38 27.18 -5.93
CA ARG A 524 -17.45 26.41 -6.60
C ARG A 524 -16.85 25.49 -7.66
N ASP A 525 -17.20 24.21 -7.68
CA ASP A 525 -16.69 23.20 -8.63
C ASP A 525 -17.39 23.24 -10.02
N ARG A 526 -16.98 22.39 -10.97
CA ARG A 526 -17.58 22.29 -12.31
C ARG A 526 -18.98 21.66 -12.33
N ASN A 527 -19.37 20.94 -11.27
CA ASN A 527 -20.73 20.42 -11.07
C ASN A 527 -21.67 21.47 -10.43
N GLY A 528 -21.12 22.56 -9.87
CA GLY A 528 -21.84 23.60 -9.13
C GLY A 528 -21.82 23.46 -7.60
N THR A 529 -21.06 22.50 -7.05
CA THR A 529 -20.87 22.29 -5.60
C THR A 529 -20.14 23.47 -4.98
N GLU A 530 -20.61 24.00 -3.84
CA GLU A 530 -19.97 25.12 -3.13
C GLU A 530 -19.21 24.66 -1.88
N HIS A 531 -18.03 25.25 -1.66
CA HIS A 531 -17.10 24.89 -0.60
C HIS A 531 -16.57 26.16 0.07
N HIS A 532 -16.53 26.18 1.41
CA HIS A 532 -16.03 27.32 2.17
C HIS A 532 -14.80 26.94 2.99
N ILE A 533 -13.85 27.88 3.12
CA ILE A 533 -12.61 27.71 3.88
C ILE A 533 -12.46 28.89 4.84
N LEU A 534 -12.11 28.58 6.09
CA LEU A 534 -11.84 29.55 7.15
C LEU A 534 -10.33 29.58 7.42
N TRP A 535 -9.82 30.74 7.81
CA TRP A 535 -8.38 30.97 8.05
C TRP A 535 -8.16 31.65 9.41
N ASP A 536 -7.02 31.39 10.04
CA ASP A 536 -6.62 32.01 11.30
C ASP A 536 -5.72 33.25 11.12
N GLU A 537 -5.27 33.83 12.25
CA GLU A 537 -4.37 34.98 12.30
C GLU A 537 -2.94 34.69 11.81
N PHE A 538 -2.57 33.42 11.59
CA PHE A 538 -1.29 33.00 11.04
C PHE A 538 -1.36 32.66 9.54
N GLY A 539 -2.53 32.88 8.90
CA GLY A 539 -2.74 32.55 7.49
C GLY A 539 -2.88 31.05 7.22
N LEU A 540 -3.39 30.29 8.18
CA LEU A 540 -3.54 28.83 8.09
C LEU A 540 -5.01 28.44 8.03
N PRO A 541 -5.39 27.40 7.25
CA PRO A 541 -6.79 27.02 7.11
C PRO A 541 -7.27 26.35 8.40
N ASN A 542 -8.06 27.09 9.19
CA ASN A 542 -8.56 26.67 10.50
C ASN A 542 -9.97 26.06 10.44
N GLY A 543 -10.59 26.03 9.26
CA GLY A 543 -11.86 25.36 9.06
C GLY A 543 -12.25 25.16 7.61
N TYR A 544 -13.17 24.23 7.39
CA TYR A 544 -13.76 23.92 6.10
C TYR A 544 -15.25 23.61 6.29
N THR A 545 -16.12 24.11 5.42
CA THR A 545 -17.55 23.75 5.40
C THR A 545 -17.93 23.24 4.01
N ASP A 546 -18.58 22.08 3.96
CA ASP A 546 -19.08 21.47 2.72
C ASP A 546 -20.44 22.05 2.27
N ALA A 547 -20.89 21.62 1.09
CA ALA A 547 -22.16 22.04 0.50
C ALA A 547 -23.42 21.53 1.23
N ASP A 548 -23.29 20.52 2.11
CA ASP A 548 -24.37 20.04 2.99
C ASP A 548 -24.38 20.83 4.34
N GLY A 549 -23.40 21.71 4.56
CA GLY A 549 -23.29 22.60 5.72
C GLY A 549 -22.46 22.04 6.88
N HIS A 550 -21.75 20.92 6.69
CA HIS A 550 -20.94 20.28 7.71
C HIS A 550 -19.58 20.98 7.85
N THR A 551 -19.26 21.47 9.05
CA THR A 551 -18.02 22.20 9.33
C THR A 551 -17.01 21.34 10.08
N ARG A 552 -15.80 21.24 9.53
CA ARG A 552 -14.60 20.69 10.20
C ARG A 552 -13.68 21.84 10.61
N LEU A 553 -12.97 21.69 11.72
CA LEU A 553 -12.10 22.74 12.28
C LEU A 553 -10.69 22.20 12.57
N SER A 554 -9.69 23.07 12.49
CA SER A 554 -8.30 22.80 12.85
C SER A 554 -7.73 23.96 13.65
N GLU A 555 -7.02 23.66 14.73
CA GLU A 555 -6.24 24.66 15.47
C GLU A 555 -4.76 24.52 15.13
N TRP A 556 -4.06 25.63 14.96
CA TRP A 556 -2.64 25.69 14.63
C TRP A 556 -1.87 26.54 15.64
N ASP A 557 -0.56 26.32 15.76
CA ASP A 557 0.34 27.23 16.47
C ASP A 557 1.05 28.21 15.52
N LYS A 558 1.83 29.15 16.08
CA LYS A 558 2.59 30.15 15.30
C LYS A 558 3.54 29.53 14.25
N HIS A 559 4.04 28.30 14.47
CA HIS A 559 4.91 27.57 13.53
C HIS A 559 4.09 26.78 12.48
N GLY A 560 2.76 26.81 12.59
CA GLY A 560 1.84 26.05 11.74
C GLY A 560 1.88 24.55 11.96
N ARG A 561 2.19 24.13 13.19
CA ARG A 561 1.98 22.76 13.69
C ARG A 561 0.52 22.62 14.10
N GLN A 562 -0.10 21.47 13.85
CA GLN A 562 -1.53 21.29 14.13
C GLN A 562 -1.73 20.98 15.61
N LEU A 563 -2.38 21.87 16.37
CA LEU A 563 -2.71 21.65 17.78
C LEU A 563 -3.95 20.77 17.95
N SER A 564 -4.96 20.93 17.09
CA SER A 564 -6.13 20.03 17.07
C SER A 564 -6.82 19.93 15.71
N PHE A 565 -7.65 18.91 15.57
CA PHE A 565 -8.59 18.69 14.47
C PHE A 565 -9.93 18.27 15.08
N THR A 566 -11.01 18.93 14.69
CA THR A 566 -12.38 18.56 15.05
C THR A 566 -13.14 18.16 13.79
N ASP A 567 -13.59 16.90 13.72
CA ASP A 567 -14.48 16.46 12.65
C ASP A 567 -15.87 17.13 12.78
N ALA A 568 -16.69 17.03 11.74
CA ALA A 568 -18.01 17.69 11.75
C ALA A 568 -19.07 16.95 12.61
N ASN A 569 -18.72 15.81 13.23
CA ASN A 569 -19.49 15.19 14.31
C ASN A 569 -19.10 15.74 15.70
N GLY A 570 -18.04 16.58 15.79
CA GLY A 570 -17.51 17.12 17.05
C GLY A 570 -16.47 16.22 17.74
N ASN A 571 -15.87 15.27 17.01
CA ASN A 571 -14.79 14.43 17.53
C ASN A 571 -13.45 15.16 17.36
N GLN A 572 -12.82 15.52 18.47
CA GLN A 572 -11.55 16.28 18.48
C GLN A 572 -10.34 15.38 18.71
N THR A 573 -9.40 15.36 17.76
CA THR A 573 -8.04 14.85 17.95
C THR A 573 -7.12 16.02 18.30
N GLY A 574 -6.24 15.87 19.27
CA GLY A 574 -5.27 16.88 19.69
C GLY A 574 -3.83 16.39 19.56
N TRP A 575 -2.89 17.32 19.41
CA TRP A 575 -1.47 17.04 19.36
C TRP A 575 -0.70 18.03 20.24
N GLN A 576 0.29 17.51 20.97
CA GLN A 576 1.23 18.30 21.75
C GLN A 576 2.63 18.08 21.19
N TYR A 577 3.47 19.12 21.21
CA TYR A 577 4.81 19.11 20.66
C TYR A 577 5.86 19.48 21.72
N GLN A 578 7.12 19.12 21.47
CA GLN A 578 8.26 19.44 22.32
C GLN A 578 8.76 20.86 22.05
N ASN A 579 8.42 21.80 22.93
CA ASN A 579 8.79 23.22 22.78
C ASN A 579 8.37 23.76 21.39
N ASP A 580 9.31 24.29 20.62
CA ASP A 580 9.13 24.86 19.28
C ASP A 580 9.49 23.87 18.14
N THR A 581 9.67 22.56 18.41
CA THR A 581 10.01 21.54 17.38
C THR A 581 8.84 20.64 16.96
N ASP A 582 8.92 20.00 15.80
CA ASP A 582 7.93 19.05 15.24
C ASP A 582 7.92 17.68 15.97
N GLN A 583 8.61 17.55 17.11
CA GLN A 583 8.60 16.35 17.93
C GLN A 583 7.31 16.28 18.76
N LEU A 584 6.30 15.63 18.19
CA LEU A 584 5.04 15.27 18.86
C LEU A 584 5.34 14.54 20.18
N THR A 585 4.91 15.09 21.32
CA THR A 585 5.04 14.47 22.65
C THR A 585 3.78 13.72 23.06
N PHE A 586 2.60 14.20 22.66
CA PHE A 586 1.32 13.52 22.88
C PHE A 586 0.43 13.58 21.63
N ILE A 587 -0.39 12.54 21.45
CA ILE A 587 -1.56 12.52 20.59
C ILE A 587 -2.75 12.22 21.48
N PHE A 588 -3.70 13.14 21.57
CA PHE A 588 -4.96 12.97 22.31
C PHE A 588 -6.05 12.53 21.33
N TRP A 589 -6.59 11.34 21.54
CA TRP A 589 -7.62 10.77 20.67
C TRP A 589 -9.02 11.22 21.13
N PRO A 590 -9.98 11.44 20.20
CA PRO A 590 -11.35 11.84 20.53
C PRO A 590 -12.11 10.99 21.57
N ASP A 591 -11.71 9.74 21.83
CA ASP A 591 -12.30 8.88 22.87
C ASP A 591 -11.73 9.14 24.29
N GLY A 592 -10.81 10.10 24.41
CA GLY A 592 -10.18 10.52 25.66
C GLY A 592 -8.91 9.75 26.03
N THR A 593 -8.41 8.91 25.11
CA THR A 593 -7.16 8.17 25.29
C THR A 593 -5.96 8.94 24.70
N GLU A 594 -4.73 8.54 25.03
CA GLU A 594 -3.52 9.27 24.62
C GLU A 594 -2.37 8.34 24.21
N THR A 595 -1.73 8.63 23.08
CA THR A 595 -0.38 8.12 22.74
C THR A 595 0.65 9.10 23.25
N ALA A 596 1.72 8.62 23.90
CA ALA A 596 2.82 9.46 24.39
C ALA A 596 4.15 9.06 23.76
N LEU A 597 4.98 10.05 23.43
CA LEU A 597 6.26 9.91 22.73
C LEU A 597 7.34 10.68 23.50
N ALA A 598 8.51 10.08 23.66
CA ALA A 598 9.63 10.69 24.37
C ALA A 598 10.92 10.65 23.55
N TYR A 599 11.70 11.73 23.64
CA TYR A 599 12.91 11.97 22.86
C TYR A 599 14.13 12.16 23.76
N ASP A 600 15.34 11.94 23.22
CA ASP A 600 16.60 12.30 23.88
C ASP A 600 17.05 13.73 23.55
N GLU A 601 18.20 14.14 24.09
CA GLU A 601 18.79 15.48 23.88
C GLU A 601 19.19 15.77 22.42
N PHE A 602 19.21 14.75 21.55
CA PHE A 602 19.44 14.87 20.11
C PHE A 602 18.14 14.78 19.30
N GLY A 603 16.98 14.85 19.96
CA GLY A 603 15.67 14.83 19.33
C GLY A 603 15.25 13.46 18.78
N ARG A 604 15.90 12.37 19.22
CA ARG A 604 15.62 11.00 18.70
C ARG A 604 14.60 10.30 19.57
N LEU A 605 13.63 9.64 18.95
CA LEU A 605 12.55 8.92 19.64
C LEU A 605 13.13 7.76 20.45
N VAL A 606 13.12 7.85 21.78
CA VAL A 606 13.59 6.77 22.69
C VAL A 606 12.46 5.91 23.26
N SER A 607 11.22 6.40 23.23
CA SER A 607 10.05 5.68 23.76
C SER A 607 8.77 6.05 23.01
N GLU A 608 8.00 5.04 22.59
CA GLU A 608 6.60 5.20 22.16
C GLU A 608 5.69 4.41 23.10
N THR A 609 4.71 5.10 23.70
CA THR A 609 3.78 4.56 24.70
C THR A 609 2.36 4.64 24.16
N SER A 610 1.72 3.48 24.00
CA SER A 610 0.38 3.37 23.41
C SER A 610 -0.74 3.88 24.34
N PRO A 611 -1.97 4.08 23.83
CA PRO A 611 -3.16 4.29 24.63
C PRO A 611 -3.42 3.28 25.76
N LEU A 612 -2.93 2.03 25.62
CA LEU A 612 -2.97 1.00 26.68
C LEU A 612 -1.75 1.01 27.62
N LYS A 613 -0.90 2.04 27.52
CA LYS A 613 0.36 2.24 28.28
C LYS A 613 1.44 1.17 28.05
N GLN A 614 1.26 0.35 27.01
CA GLN A 614 2.28 -0.55 26.46
C GLN A 614 3.38 0.30 25.83
N THR A 615 4.66 -0.05 26.01
CA THR A 615 5.77 0.85 25.66
C THR A 615 6.89 0.18 24.87
N THR A 616 7.12 0.63 23.63
CA THR A 616 8.28 0.27 22.81
C THR A 616 9.42 1.24 23.06
N ARG A 617 10.68 0.75 23.05
CA ARG A 617 11.89 1.53 23.33
C ARG A 617 12.93 1.40 22.22
N TYR A 618 13.61 2.49 21.93
CA TYR A 618 14.62 2.58 20.88
C TYR A 618 15.96 2.96 21.52
N HIS A 619 17.04 2.26 21.15
CA HIS A 619 18.36 2.45 21.73
C HIS A 619 19.37 2.82 20.64
N TYR A 620 20.18 3.84 20.91
CA TYR A 620 21.13 4.42 19.97
C TYR A 620 22.58 4.18 20.44
N GLY A 621 23.45 3.72 19.54
CA GLY A 621 24.82 3.32 19.90
C GLY A 621 25.83 4.47 19.91
N PHE A 622 25.52 5.55 19.19
CA PHE A 622 26.34 6.75 19.06
C PHE A 622 25.44 7.98 19.00
N ASN A 623 25.94 9.15 19.41
CA ASN A 623 25.14 10.38 19.43
C ASN A 623 24.90 11.01 18.04
N HIS A 624 25.52 10.47 16.99
CA HIS A 624 25.51 11.03 15.62
C HIS A 624 24.74 10.19 14.59
N THR A 625 23.83 9.34 15.06
CA THR A 625 22.92 8.57 14.18
C THR A 625 21.48 8.71 14.65
N ILE A 626 20.56 8.85 13.71
CA ILE A 626 19.11 8.81 13.93
C ILE A 626 18.55 7.38 13.95
N ARG A 627 19.41 6.36 13.80
CA ARG A 627 19.01 4.96 13.62
C ARG A 627 19.27 4.12 14.88
N PRO A 628 18.27 3.38 15.39
CA PRO A 628 18.49 2.51 16.54
C PRO A 628 19.40 1.34 16.15
N TYR A 629 20.25 0.91 17.06
CA TYR A 629 20.97 -0.38 16.96
C TYR A 629 20.22 -1.50 17.67
N LYS A 630 19.23 -1.14 18.51
CA LYS A 630 18.33 -2.07 19.19
C LYS A 630 16.96 -1.44 19.37
N VAL A 631 15.91 -2.24 19.22
CA VAL A 631 14.54 -1.92 19.61
C VAL A 631 14.09 -2.96 20.64
N THR A 632 13.55 -2.50 21.77
CA THR A 632 12.90 -3.35 22.76
C THR A 632 11.40 -3.16 22.65
N ASP A 633 10.65 -4.23 22.38
CA ASP A 633 9.20 -4.19 22.25
C ASP A 633 8.48 -4.11 23.61
N ALA A 634 7.15 -3.96 23.57
CA ALA A 634 6.33 -3.79 24.78
C ALA A 634 6.24 -5.03 25.69
N LYS A 635 6.70 -6.21 25.25
CA LYS A 635 6.85 -7.43 26.06
C LYS A 635 8.30 -7.68 26.49
N GLY A 636 9.24 -6.86 26.04
CA GLY A 636 10.66 -6.96 26.34
C GLY A 636 11.47 -7.80 25.34
N GLY A 637 10.90 -8.17 24.19
CA GLY A 637 11.67 -8.77 23.09
C GLY A 637 12.62 -7.74 22.47
N GLU A 638 13.85 -8.15 22.15
CA GLU A 638 14.89 -7.24 21.65
C GLU A 638 15.31 -7.61 20.21
N SER A 639 15.10 -6.71 19.25
CA SER A 639 15.63 -6.82 17.89
C SER A 639 16.83 -5.89 17.70
N HIS A 640 17.87 -6.38 17.03
CA HIS A 640 19.15 -5.71 16.83
C HIS A 640 19.40 -5.37 15.35
N PHE A 641 20.06 -4.23 15.13
CA PHE A 641 20.30 -3.66 13.80
C PHE A 641 21.76 -3.20 13.67
N MET A 642 22.37 -3.43 12.51
CA MET A 642 23.69 -2.92 12.14
C MET A 642 23.60 -2.15 10.83
N TRP A 643 24.23 -0.97 10.79
CA TRP A 643 24.18 -0.03 9.67
C TRP A 643 25.61 0.24 9.14
N ASN A 644 25.78 0.52 7.84
CA ASN A 644 27.03 1.04 7.28
C ASN A 644 27.11 2.58 7.43
N GLY A 645 28.23 3.18 7.00
CA GLY A 645 28.47 4.63 7.12
C GLY A 645 27.57 5.50 6.22
N GLN A 646 26.99 4.90 5.18
CA GLN A 646 26.01 5.49 4.28
C GLN A 646 24.57 5.40 4.83
N GLY A 647 24.37 4.76 6.00
CA GLY A 647 23.04 4.59 6.57
C GLY A 647 22.21 3.51 5.87
N GLN A 648 22.81 2.35 5.59
CA GLN A 648 22.14 1.20 4.98
C GLN A 648 22.24 -0.02 5.90
N LEU A 649 21.17 -0.83 5.96
CA LEU A 649 21.07 -1.97 6.87
C LEU A 649 21.96 -3.12 6.39
N ILE A 650 22.97 -3.52 7.15
CA ILE A 650 23.87 -4.63 6.80
C ILE A 650 23.55 -5.93 7.57
N ARG A 651 22.92 -5.82 8.75
CA ARG A 651 22.37 -6.96 9.51
C ARG A 651 21.14 -6.53 10.32
N HIS A 652 20.16 -7.43 10.38
CA HIS A 652 19.08 -7.43 11.35
C HIS A 652 19.09 -8.79 12.05
N THR A 653 18.94 -8.77 13.38
CA THR A 653 18.79 -9.97 14.20
C THR A 653 17.53 -9.81 15.04
N ASP A 654 16.55 -10.70 14.89
CA ASP A 654 15.28 -10.61 15.60
C ASP A 654 15.39 -11.06 17.08
N CYS A 655 14.29 -10.91 17.83
CA CYS A 655 14.21 -11.33 19.23
C CYS A 655 14.15 -12.86 19.45
N ALA A 656 14.12 -13.67 18.38
CA ALA A 656 14.41 -15.10 18.41
C ALA A 656 15.89 -15.41 18.05
N ASN A 657 16.73 -14.37 17.93
CA ASN A 657 18.14 -14.38 17.55
C ASN A 657 18.42 -14.81 16.09
N GLN A 658 17.40 -14.83 15.22
CA GLN A 658 17.56 -15.18 13.81
C GLN A 658 18.04 -13.96 13.01
N SER A 659 19.02 -14.18 12.12
CA SER A 659 19.80 -13.09 11.52
C SER A 659 19.75 -13.08 10.00
N SER A 660 19.36 -11.94 9.42
CA SER A 660 19.48 -11.69 7.97
C SER A 660 20.52 -10.59 7.69
N THR A 661 21.08 -10.58 6.48
CA THR A 661 22.13 -9.63 6.05
C THR A 661 21.92 -9.15 4.62
N TRP A 662 22.39 -7.93 4.35
CA TRP A 662 22.34 -7.29 3.02
C TRP A 662 23.74 -6.82 2.64
N ARG A 663 23.98 -6.67 1.33
CA ARG A 663 25.19 -6.05 0.77
C ARG A 663 24.81 -5.13 -0.38
N TYR A 664 25.63 -4.11 -0.56
CA TYR A 664 25.43 -3.08 -1.56
C TYR A 664 26.60 -3.07 -2.56
N ASP A 665 26.43 -2.46 -3.73
CA ASP A 665 27.52 -2.17 -4.67
C ASP A 665 28.14 -0.78 -4.42
N ASP A 666 29.16 -0.41 -5.20
CA ASP A 666 29.88 0.86 -5.06
C ASP A 666 29.03 2.09 -5.43
N GLU A 667 27.87 1.87 -6.06
CA GLU A 667 26.82 2.86 -6.33
C GLU A 667 25.71 2.86 -5.26
N ASN A 668 25.94 2.20 -4.12
CA ASN A 668 25.03 2.05 -2.98
C ASN A 668 23.74 1.22 -3.26
N ARG A 669 23.62 0.54 -4.40
CA ARG A 669 22.43 -0.28 -4.73
C ARG A 669 22.50 -1.66 -4.07
N LEU A 670 21.35 -2.28 -3.76
CA LEU A 670 21.30 -3.60 -3.11
C LEU A 670 21.80 -4.69 -4.07
N SER A 671 23.02 -5.20 -3.88
CA SER A 671 23.61 -6.25 -4.72
C SER A 671 23.32 -7.67 -4.23
N ARG A 672 23.07 -7.85 -2.93
CA ARG A 672 22.77 -9.17 -2.33
C ARG A 672 21.94 -9.11 -1.06
N PHE A 673 21.01 -10.05 -0.92
CA PHE A 673 20.33 -10.38 0.33
C PHE A 673 20.64 -11.84 0.73
N THR A 674 20.84 -12.09 2.02
CA THR A 674 21.04 -13.44 2.58
C THR A 674 20.20 -13.58 3.86
N ASN A 675 19.35 -14.61 3.93
CA ASN A 675 18.43 -14.85 5.04
C ASN A 675 19.05 -15.70 6.17
N ALA A 676 18.26 -16.03 7.20
CA ALA A 676 18.74 -16.78 8.37
C ALA A 676 19.15 -18.24 8.08
N LEU A 677 18.62 -18.86 7.01
CA LEU A 677 19.06 -20.18 6.52
C LEU A 677 20.26 -20.10 5.57
N MET A 678 20.89 -18.92 5.45
CA MET A 678 21.98 -18.60 4.52
C MET A 678 21.61 -18.68 3.02
N GLU A 679 20.32 -18.86 2.70
CA GLU A 679 19.79 -18.78 1.33
C GLU A 679 19.97 -17.35 0.81
N THR A 680 20.34 -17.18 -0.46
CA THR A 680 20.86 -15.91 -1.00
C THR A 680 20.17 -15.50 -2.31
N VAL A 681 19.75 -14.24 -2.40
CA VAL A 681 19.27 -13.58 -3.63
C VAL A 681 20.32 -12.55 -4.07
N SER A 682 20.64 -12.48 -5.36
CA SER A 682 21.53 -11.47 -5.95
C SER A 682 20.83 -10.63 -7.01
N TYR A 683 21.29 -9.40 -7.21
CA TYR A 683 20.65 -8.37 -8.04
C TYR A 683 21.70 -7.67 -8.90
N ASP A 684 21.54 -7.67 -10.22
CA ASP A 684 22.47 -7.03 -11.17
C ASP A 684 21.80 -5.86 -11.89
N TYR A 685 22.51 -4.74 -12.03
CA TYR A 685 22.01 -3.47 -12.57
C TYR A 685 22.74 -3.06 -13.85
N ASN A 686 22.10 -2.25 -14.70
CA ASN A 686 22.74 -1.57 -15.82
C ASN A 686 23.37 -0.22 -15.41
N ASP A 687 24.17 0.37 -16.30
CA ASP A 687 24.88 1.66 -16.15
C ASP A 687 23.97 2.86 -15.82
N SER A 688 22.65 2.69 -15.96
CA SER A 688 21.64 3.72 -15.69
C SER A 688 21.00 3.57 -14.31
N GLY A 689 21.40 2.57 -13.52
CA GLY A 689 20.88 2.30 -12.16
C GLY A 689 19.79 1.24 -12.08
N GLN A 690 19.57 0.45 -13.14
CA GLN A 690 18.28 -0.22 -13.38
C GLN A 690 18.49 -1.74 -13.39
N LEU A 691 17.83 -2.46 -12.48
CA LEU A 691 18.04 -3.90 -12.24
C LEU A 691 17.57 -4.75 -13.44
N ILE A 692 18.47 -5.50 -14.06
CA ILE A 692 18.24 -6.27 -15.30
C ILE A 692 18.15 -7.79 -15.07
N LEU A 693 18.63 -8.26 -13.90
CA LEU A 693 18.65 -9.67 -13.53
C LEU A 693 18.53 -9.84 -12.00
N VAL A 694 17.51 -10.59 -11.56
CA VAL A 694 17.49 -11.19 -10.20
C VAL A 694 17.90 -12.65 -10.32
N THR A 695 18.77 -13.12 -9.42
CA THR A 695 19.12 -14.54 -9.27
C THR A 695 18.71 -15.04 -7.87
N TYR A 696 17.91 -16.10 -7.84
CA TYR A 696 17.35 -16.71 -6.63
C TYR A 696 18.23 -17.82 -6.03
N PRO A 697 17.93 -18.31 -4.79
CA PRO A 697 18.74 -19.35 -4.12
C PRO A 697 18.72 -20.73 -4.78
N ASP A 698 17.85 -20.96 -5.78
CA ASP A 698 17.76 -22.21 -6.57
C ASP A 698 18.31 -22.05 -8.01
N ASP A 699 19.13 -21.03 -8.25
CA ASP A 699 19.67 -20.59 -9.55
C ASP A 699 18.58 -20.19 -10.57
N SER A 700 17.31 -20.04 -10.17
CA SER A 700 16.28 -19.45 -11.04
C SER A 700 16.43 -17.92 -11.15
N ILE A 701 15.95 -17.35 -12.27
CA ILE A 701 16.27 -15.97 -12.70
C ILE A 701 15.08 -15.19 -13.24
N GLU A 702 15.06 -13.88 -12.99
CA GLU A 702 14.13 -12.92 -13.62
C GLU A 702 14.88 -11.90 -14.48
N HIS A 703 14.56 -11.86 -15.78
CA HIS A 703 15.12 -10.97 -16.79
C HIS A 703 14.19 -9.81 -17.11
N MET A 704 14.80 -8.64 -17.33
CA MET A 704 14.14 -7.35 -17.33
C MET A 704 14.89 -6.36 -18.24
N ALA A 705 14.20 -5.51 -19.01
CA ALA A 705 14.88 -4.60 -19.97
C ALA A 705 14.18 -3.24 -20.09
N TRP A 706 14.94 -2.16 -20.27
CA TRP A 706 14.58 -0.79 -19.84
C TRP A 706 14.75 0.31 -20.94
N ASP A 707 13.69 1.09 -21.28
CA ASP A 707 13.57 2.20 -22.29
C ASP A 707 13.70 3.69 -21.79
N SER A 708 14.87 4.32 -21.89
CA SER A 708 15.19 5.74 -21.47
C SER A 708 14.78 6.33 -20.09
N ALA A 709 13.52 6.21 -19.64
CA ALA A 709 12.88 7.10 -18.67
C ALA A 709 12.20 6.45 -17.43
N ASP A 710 12.38 5.13 -17.13
CA ASP A 710 11.89 4.37 -15.92
C ASP A 710 10.75 3.07 -15.90
N GLN A 711 9.82 2.67 -16.87
CA GLN A 711 8.45 1.91 -16.96
C GLN A 711 8.39 0.46 -17.56
N LEU A 712 7.82 -0.60 -16.95
CA LEU A 712 7.90 -2.01 -17.47
C LEU A 712 7.50 -2.32 -18.95
N THR A 713 8.47 -2.52 -19.86
CA THR A 713 8.35 -2.88 -21.28
C THR A 713 8.75 -4.33 -21.57
N TYR A 714 9.58 -4.99 -20.75
CA TYR A 714 9.90 -6.42 -20.88
C TYR A 714 10.11 -7.15 -19.54
N HIS A 715 9.41 -8.28 -19.36
CA HIS A 715 9.63 -9.22 -18.24
C HIS A 715 9.64 -10.69 -18.72
N GLN A 716 10.64 -11.46 -18.26
CA GLN A 716 10.72 -12.91 -18.41
C GLN A 716 11.21 -13.60 -17.11
N ARG A 717 10.50 -14.64 -16.62
CA ARG A 717 10.97 -15.54 -15.54
C ARG A 717 11.52 -16.83 -16.15
N ASN A 718 12.79 -17.16 -15.93
CA ASN A 718 13.45 -18.33 -16.52
C ASN A 718 13.20 -18.40 -18.05
N GLU A 719 13.16 -19.60 -18.64
CA GLU A 719 12.87 -19.81 -20.07
C GLU A 719 11.39 -19.61 -20.48
N ASN A 720 10.55 -18.93 -19.68
CA ASN A 720 9.16 -18.68 -20.05
C ASN A 720 9.03 -17.77 -21.28
N ALA A 721 7.87 -17.80 -21.94
CA ALA A 721 7.51 -16.74 -22.87
C ALA A 721 7.37 -15.40 -22.09
N PRO A 722 7.86 -14.27 -22.63
CA PRO A 722 7.88 -12.99 -21.93
C PRO A 722 6.52 -12.29 -21.95
N ARG A 723 6.43 -11.21 -21.18
CA ARG A 723 5.37 -10.18 -21.26
C ARG A 723 5.98 -8.84 -21.66
N SER A 724 5.20 -7.99 -22.32
CA SER A 724 5.60 -6.63 -22.71
C SER A 724 4.44 -5.65 -22.61
N TRP A 725 4.74 -4.36 -22.46
CA TRP A 725 3.75 -3.29 -22.35
C TRP A 725 4.13 -2.10 -23.26
N GLU A 726 3.14 -1.31 -23.66
CA GLU A 726 3.27 -0.06 -24.42
C GLU A 726 2.58 1.04 -23.59
N TYR A 727 3.14 2.27 -23.58
CA TYR A 727 2.68 3.38 -22.74
C TYR A 727 2.39 4.66 -23.55
N ASN A 728 1.65 5.61 -22.97
CA ASN A 728 1.52 6.99 -23.48
C ASN A 728 2.44 7.96 -22.72
N ALA A 729 2.44 9.25 -23.11
CA ALA A 729 3.32 10.24 -22.48
C ALA A 729 2.97 10.50 -21.00
N LEU A 730 1.72 10.33 -20.58
CA LEU A 730 1.32 10.33 -19.16
C LEU A 730 1.80 9.10 -18.38
N GLY A 731 2.52 8.18 -19.02
CA GLY A 731 3.07 6.96 -18.43
C GLY A 731 2.04 5.86 -18.12
N GLN A 732 0.89 5.92 -18.77
CA GLN A 732 -0.22 4.98 -18.57
C GLN A 732 -0.13 3.85 -19.61
N VAL A 733 -0.32 2.60 -19.17
CA VAL A 733 -0.29 1.42 -20.06
C VAL A 733 -1.40 1.54 -21.11
N VAL A 734 -1.06 1.73 -22.39
CA VAL A 734 -2.04 1.71 -23.50
C VAL A 734 -2.21 0.31 -24.10
N CYS A 735 -1.20 -0.56 -23.96
CA CYS A 735 -1.24 -1.96 -24.38
C CYS A 735 -0.49 -2.83 -23.38
N ALA A 736 -1.07 -3.96 -22.98
CA ALA A 736 -0.37 -5.03 -22.26
C ALA A 736 -0.43 -6.32 -23.10
N THR A 737 0.73 -6.89 -23.41
CA THR A 737 0.91 -8.11 -24.20
C THR A 737 1.36 -9.26 -23.30
N ASP A 738 0.62 -10.37 -23.36
CA ASP A 738 0.85 -11.51 -22.49
C ASP A 738 1.75 -12.61 -23.09
N ARG A 739 2.02 -13.67 -22.31
CA ARG A 739 2.84 -14.84 -22.68
C ARG A 739 2.18 -15.75 -23.73
N LEU A 740 0.95 -15.43 -24.16
CA LEU A 740 0.26 -15.98 -25.33
C LEU A 740 0.16 -14.98 -26.49
N GLN A 741 0.84 -13.83 -26.38
CA GLN A 741 0.83 -12.72 -27.33
C GLN A 741 -0.58 -12.17 -27.60
N ARG A 742 -1.46 -12.24 -26.59
CA ARG A 742 -2.76 -11.56 -26.56
C ARG A 742 -2.56 -10.17 -26.01
N GLN A 743 -3.27 -9.21 -26.59
CA GLN A 743 -3.21 -7.81 -26.18
C GLN A 743 -4.48 -7.40 -25.43
N ILE A 744 -4.30 -6.67 -24.32
CA ILE A 744 -5.34 -5.88 -23.66
C ILE A 744 -5.00 -4.42 -23.92
N ARG A 745 -5.97 -3.64 -24.41
CA ARG A 745 -5.77 -2.23 -24.74
C ARG A 745 -6.60 -1.34 -23.84
N TYR A 746 -6.01 -0.23 -23.41
CA TYR A 746 -6.62 0.74 -22.52
C TYR A 746 -6.73 2.08 -23.25
N GLN A 747 -7.77 2.85 -22.95
CA GLN A 747 -8.00 4.17 -23.52
C GLN A 747 -8.40 5.13 -22.41
N TYR A 748 -7.73 6.27 -22.38
CA TYR A 748 -7.85 7.30 -21.35
C TYR A 748 -8.50 8.57 -21.93
N SER A 749 -9.11 9.41 -21.10
CA SER A 749 -9.39 10.79 -21.46
C SER A 749 -8.08 11.59 -21.54
N PRO A 750 -8.07 12.78 -22.16
CA PRO A 750 -6.89 13.65 -22.13
C PRO A 750 -6.42 13.98 -20.71
N ASP A 751 -7.36 14.08 -19.76
CA ASP A 751 -7.15 14.26 -18.31
C ASP A 751 -6.66 12.98 -17.57
N GLY A 752 -6.20 11.97 -18.32
CA GLY A 752 -5.64 10.73 -17.78
C GLY A 752 -6.63 9.77 -17.13
N HIS A 753 -7.94 10.00 -17.22
CA HIS A 753 -8.93 9.10 -16.63
C HIS A 753 -9.17 7.89 -17.53
N LEU A 754 -9.09 6.66 -16.99
CA LEU A 754 -9.47 5.46 -17.74
C LEU A 754 -10.95 5.50 -18.12
N VAL A 755 -11.24 5.50 -19.43
CA VAL A 755 -12.60 5.53 -20.01
C VAL A 755 -13.00 4.22 -20.69
N LYS A 756 -12.04 3.43 -21.18
CA LYS A 756 -12.34 2.19 -21.91
C LYS A 756 -11.23 1.14 -21.82
N ILE A 757 -11.64 -0.12 -21.68
CA ILE A 757 -10.76 -1.30 -21.77
C ILE A 757 -11.29 -2.20 -22.89
N GLU A 758 -10.40 -2.67 -23.76
CA GLU A 758 -10.67 -3.68 -24.79
C GLU A 758 -9.83 -4.93 -24.52
N ASN A 759 -10.49 -6.05 -24.24
CA ASN A 759 -9.81 -7.34 -24.06
C ASN A 759 -9.59 -8.06 -25.41
N ALA A 760 -8.77 -9.11 -25.40
CA ALA A 760 -8.39 -9.91 -26.58
C ALA A 760 -9.52 -10.72 -27.30
N ASN A 761 -10.78 -10.32 -27.09
CA ASN A 761 -12.00 -10.85 -27.71
C ASN A 761 -12.97 -9.74 -28.13
N ASP A 762 -12.47 -8.52 -28.34
CA ASP A 762 -13.26 -7.35 -28.69
C ASP A 762 -14.33 -6.96 -27.64
N GLY A 763 -14.26 -7.58 -26.44
CA GLY A 763 -15.14 -7.31 -25.32
C GLY A 763 -14.75 -6.01 -24.64
N ARG A 764 -15.71 -5.11 -24.50
CA ARG A 764 -15.51 -3.72 -24.07
C ARG A 764 -16.01 -3.50 -22.65
N TYR A 765 -15.25 -2.73 -21.89
CA TYR A 765 -15.63 -2.18 -20.61
C TYR A 765 -15.55 -0.66 -20.73
N LEU A 766 -16.62 0.07 -20.39
CA LEU A 766 -16.73 1.52 -20.54
C LEU A 766 -16.99 2.18 -19.18
N LEU A 767 -16.32 3.31 -18.95
CA LEU A 767 -16.35 4.09 -17.72
C LEU A 767 -16.66 5.55 -18.05
N ASN A 768 -17.91 5.96 -17.79
CA ASN A 768 -18.42 7.31 -18.02
C ASN A 768 -18.37 8.12 -16.71
N ARG A 769 -17.84 9.34 -16.75
CA ARG A 769 -17.54 10.18 -15.58
C ARG A 769 -18.25 11.54 -15.65
N ASP A 770 -18.44 12.17 -14.49
CA ASP A 770 -18.88 13.58 -14.41
C ASP A 770 -17.73 14.57 -14.65
N ALA A 771 -18.01 15.87 -14.54
CA ALA A 771 -17.03 16.92 -14.79
C ALA A 771 -15.85 16.92 -13.79
N GLU A 772 -16.01 16.31 -12.61
CA GLU A 772 -14.96 16.17 -11.60
C GLU A 772 -14.36 14.75 -11.56
N GLY A 773 -14.54 13.98 -12.65
CA GLY A 773 -13.92 12.65 -12.82
C GLY A 773 -14.58 11.52 -12.02
N ARG A 774 -15.65 11.78 -11.27
CA ARG A 774 -16.37 10.77 -10.48
C ARG A 774 -17.09 9.81 -11.43
N LEU A 775 -17.09 8.52 -11.11
CA LEU A 775 -17.72 7.50 -11.96
C LEU A 775 -19.25 7.60 -11.84
N ILE A 776 -19.93 7.96 -12.93
CA ILE A 776 -21.41 8.06 -12.96
C ILE A 776 -22.07 6.87 -13.66
N GLU A 777 -21.35 6.18 -14.56
CA GLU A 777 -21.89 5.04 -15.29
C GLU A 777 -20.80 4.03 -15.71
N GLU A 778 -21.08 2.75 -15.49
CA GLU A 778 -20.26 1.59 -15.90
C GLU A 778 -21.05 0.73 -16.89
N ILE A 779 -20.45 0.38 -18.03
CA ILE A 779 -20.99 -0.62 -18.97
C ILE A 779 -19.99 -1.77 -19.10
N ARG A 780 -20.45 -2.98 -18.79
CA ARG A 780 -19.62 -4.19 -18.73
C ARG A 780 -19.61 -4.98 -20.07
N PRO A 781 -18.63 -5.89 -20.31
CA PRO A 781 -18.60 -6.80 -21.46
C PRO A 781 -19.76 -7.80 -21.61
N ASP A 782 -20.78 -7.72 -20.74
CA ASP A 782 -22.04 -8.45 -20.77
C ASP A 782 -23.27 -7.51 -20.86
N ASP A 783 -23.05 -6.26 -21.28
CA ASP A 783 -24.03 -5.17 -21.37
C ASP A 783 -24.75 -4.82 -20.05
N THR A 784 -24.28 -5.33 -18.90
CA THR A 784 -24.72 -4.86 -17.58
C THR A 784 -24.38 -3.38 -17.42
N LEU A 785 -25.41 -2.60 -17.05
CA LEU A 785 -25.34 -1.16 -16.81
C LEU A 785 -25.46 -0.87 -15.31
N ILE A 786 -24.47 -0.16 -14.74
CA ILE A 786 -24.52 0.37 -13.37
C ILE A 786 -24.38 1.89 -13.42
N GLN A 787 -25.20 2.59 -12.64
CA GLN A 787 -25.17 4.04 -12.50
C GLN A 787 -25.00 4.46 -11.04
N TYR A 788 -24.38 5.61 -10.82
CA TYR A 788 -24.01 6.14 -9.51
C TYR A 788 -24.46 7.61 -9.41
N GLU A 789 -24.99 7.98 -8.25
CA GLU A 789 -25.38 9.36 -7.92
C GLU A 789 -24.75 9.76 -6.58
N TYR A 790 -24.34 11.02 -6.45
CA TYR A 790 -23.61 11.55 -5.29
C TYR A 790 -24.43 12.61 -4.56
N ASN A 791 -24.19 12.84 -3.26
CA ASN A 791 -24.73 14.00 -2.53
C ASN A 791 -23.85 15.25 -2.72
N ALA A 792 -24.20 16.36 -2.06
CA ALA A 792 -23.47 17.62 -2.20
C ALA A 792 -22.06 17.54 -1.56
N ALA A 793 -21.89 16.81 -0.44
CA ALA A 793 -20.57 16.45 0.08
C ALA A 793 -19.76 15.46 -0.80
N GLY A 794 -20.30 15.01 -1.94
CA GLY A 794 -19.61 14.17 -2.92
C GLY A 794 -19.52 12.68 -2.60
N LEU A 795 -20.25 12.20 -1.59
CA LEU A 795 -20.38 10.81 -1.19
C LEU A 795 -21.47 10.09 -2.02
N LEU A 796 -21.33 8.78 -2.24
CA LEU A 796 -22.26 7.99 -3.05
C LEU A 796 -23.64 7.92 -2.36
N SER A 797 -24.66 8.57 -2.92
CA SER A 797 -26.01 8.60 -2.36
C SER A 797 -26.91 7.49 -2.89
N THR A 798 -26.72 7.07 -4.16
CA THR A 798 -27.49 6.00 -4.79
C THR A 798 -26.65 5.17 -5.77
N GLU A 799 -26.69 3.83 -5.65
CA GLU A 799 -26.32 2.89 -6.72
C GLU A 799 -27.61 2.41 -7.42
N ARG A 800 -27.62 2.45 -8.76
CA ARG A 800 -28.61 1.75 -9.60
C ARG A 800 -27.93 0.70 -10.45
N ARG A 801 -28.22 -0.58 -10.21
CA ARG A 801 -27.90 -1.65 -11.17
C ARG A 801 -29.10 -1.95 -12.04
N MET A 802 -28.95 -1.72 -13.34
CA MET A 802 -29.86 -2.19 -14.37
C MET A 802 -29.39 -3.55 -14.89
N GLY A 803 -30.30 -4.32 -15.49
CA GLY A 803 -29.92 -5.54 -16.21
C GLY A 803 -29.18 -5.22 -17.52
N ASP A 804 -28.77 -6.29 -18.22
CA ASP A 804 -28.47 -6.24 -19.65
C ASP A 804 -29.58 -5.47 -20.40
N ARG A 805 -29.18 -4.56 -21.30
CA ARG A 805 -30.07 -3.74 -22.13
C ARG A 805 -31.04 -4.58 -22.98
N VAL A 806 -30.69 -5.84 -23.27
CA VAL A 806 -31.51 -6.87 -23.94
C VAL A 806 -32.45 -7.58 -22.96
N PHE A 807 -31.99 -7.96 -21.77
CA PHE A 807 -32.79 -8.66 -20.76
C PHE A 807 -33.18 -7.76 -19.57
N LYS A 808 -34.39 -7.20 -19.64
CA LYS A 808 -34.98 -6.32 -18.62
C LYS A 808 -35.24 -7.01 -17.26
N TYR A 809 -34.18 -7.20 -16.48
CA TYR A 809 -34.29 -7.44 -15.05
C TYR A 809 -34.81 -6.17 -14.32
N PRO A 810 -35.53 -6.32 -13.19
CA PRO A 810 -35.93 -5.17 -12.39
C PRO A 810 -34.69 -4.44 -11.86
N GLU A 811 -34.76 -3.10 -11.87
CA GLU A 811 -33.74 -2.22 -11.30
C GLU A 811 -33.46 -2.58 -9.84
N ARG A 812 -32.19 -2.73 -9.48
CA ARG A 812 -31.77 -2.83 -8.08
C ARG A 812 -31.19 -1.49 -7.65
N ARG A 813 -31.85 -0.86 -6.68
CA ARG A 813 -31.44 0.40 -6.09
C ARG A 813 -30.93 0.19 -4.67
N VAL A 814 -29.87 0.90 -4.31
CA VAL A 814 -29.37 1.03 -2.94
C VAL A 814 -29.25 2.52 -2.64
N HIS A 815 -29.81 2.98 -1.53
CA HIS A 815 -29.65 4.34 -1.03
C HIS A 815 -28.69 4.36 0.16
N GLN A 816 -27.94 5.45 0.31
CA GLN A 816 -26.93 5.63 1.35
C GLN A 816 -27.02 7.03 1.96
N HIS A 817 -26.94 7.10 3.28
CA HIS A 817 -26.96 8.33 4.05
C HIS A 817 -25.80 8.34 5.04
N TYR A 818 -25.20 9.50 5.22
CA TYR A 818 -24.00 9.72 6.00
C TYR A 818 -24.28 10.72 7.13
N ASP A 819 -23.46 10.67 8.18
CA ASP A 819 -23.38 11.78 9.13
C ASP A 819 -22.46 12.90 8.61
N ALA A 820 -22.28 13.94 9.43
CA ALA A 820 -21.49 15.11 9.09
C ALA A 820 -19.99 14.79 8.89
N ALA A 821 -19.45 13.79 9.59
CA ALA A 821 -18.08 13.32 9.35
C ALA A 821 -17.94 12.52 8.04
N GLY A 822 -19.05 12.13 7.40
CA GLY A 822 -19.06 11.29 6.19
C GLY A 822 -19.09 9.80 6.48
N GLN A 823 -19.46 9.39 7.69
CA GLN A 823 -19.58 7.98 8.08
C GLN A 823 -20.98 7.48 7.71
N LEU A 824 -21.08 6.29 7.09
CA LEU A 824 -22.36 5.75 6.62
C LEU A 824 -23.25 5.42 7.82
N ILE A 825 -24.33 6.16 8.04
CA ILE A 825 -25.28 5.94 9.16
C ILE A 825 -26.52 5.16 8.77
N GLN A 826 -26.93 5.20 7.49
CA GLN A 826 -28.08 4.44 7.01
C GLN A 826 -27.85 3.96 5.57
N ARG A 827 -28.26 2.72 5.27
CA ARG A 827 -28.25 2.16 3.92
C ARG A 827 -29.53 1.40 3.67
N GLU A 828 -30.25 1.73 2.60
CA GLU A 828 -31.54 1.14 2.27
C GLU A 828 -31.44 0.27 1.03
N THR A 829 -32.16 -0.85 1.03
CA THR A 829 -32.30 -1.77 -0.10
C THR A 829 -33.79 -2.02 -0.39
N TYR A 830 -34.07 -2.80 -1.44
CA TYR A 830 -35.44 -3.27 -1.71
C TYR A 830 -36.10 -3.99 -0.51
N THR A 831 -35.32 -4.59 0.40
CA THR A 831 -35.82 -5.44 1.51
C THR A 831 -35.53 -4.92 2.92
N ASP A 832 -34.51 -4.09 3.11
CA ASP A 832 -33.97 -3.79 4.45
C ASP A 832 -33.49 -2.33 4.55
N THR A 833 -33.68 -1.75 5.73
CA THR A 833 -32.97 -0.55 6.17
C THR A 833 -31.88 -0.99 7.15
N TYR A 834 -30.62 -0.74 6.81
CA TYR A 834 -29.48 -0.88 7.70
C TYR A 834 -29.24 0.47 8.39
N GLN A 835 -29.05 0.45 9.70
CA GLN A 835 -28.62 1.59 10.50
C GLN A 835 -27.27 1.26 11.14
N TYR A 836 -26.38 2.24 11.19
CA TYR A 836 -25.05 2.11 11.73
C TYR A 836 -24.82 3.19 12.79
N ARG A 837 -24.13 2.82 13.86
CA ARG A 837 -23.62 3.75 14.86
C ARG A 837 -22.13 3.59 14.98
N TRP A 838 -21.44 4.70 15.09
CA TRP A 838 -19.99 4.77 15.22
C TRP A 838 -19.62 5.35 16.60
N ASP A 839 -18.39 5.12 17.04
CA ASP A 839 -17.80 5.87 18.15
C ASP A 839 -16.99 7.07 17.65
N LYS A 840 -16.35 7.76 18.59
CA LYS A 840 -15.55 8.95 18.30
C LYS A 840 -14.26 8.69 17.51
N MET A 841 -13.85 7.44 17.34
CA MET A 841 -12.76 7.04 16.44
C MET A 841 -13.26 6.69 15.03
N GLY A 842 -14.58 6.72 14.78
CA GLY A 842 -15.16 6.14 13.57
C GLY A 842 -15.16 4.61 13.56
N ARG A 843 -15.05 3.96 14.73
CA ARG A 843 -15.18 2.50 14.86
C ARG A 843 -16.67 2.12 15.02
N LEU A 844 -17.10 1.03 14.39
CA LEU A 844 -18.52 0.65 14.30
C LEU A 844 -19.06 0.10 15.63
N LEU A 845 -19.84 0.86 16.39
CA LEU A 845 -20.44 0.42 17.66
C LEU A 845 -21.69 -0.45 17.50
N GLU A 846 -22.56 -0.16 16.53
CA GLU A 846 -23.80 -0.92 16.30
C GLU A 846 -24.09 -1.02 14.80
N ALA A 847 -24.32 -2.23 14.30
CA ALA A 847 -24.90 -2.48 12.98
C ALA A 847 -26.27 -3.16 13.16
N ARG A 848 -27.31 -2.42 12.82
CA ARG A 848 -28.71 -2.80 12.96
C ARG A 848 -29.30 -3.02 11.58
N ARG A 849 -30.06 -4.10 11.39
CA ARG A 849 -30.89 -4.35 10.20
C ARG A 849 -32.34 -4.36 10.64
N GLU A 850 -33.16 -3.50 10.06
CA GLU A 850 -34.61 -3.53 10.22
C GLU A 850 -35.24 -3.84 8.85
N PRO A 851 -36.00 -4.95 8.73
CA PRO A 851 -36.63 -5.32 7.46
C PRO A 851 -37.75 -4.32 7.13
N ASN A 852 -37.78 -3.85 5.88
CA ASN A 852 -38.92 -3.07 5.38
C ASN A 852 -40.11 -4.01 5.07
N ASP A 853 -41.23 -3.50 4.55
CA ASP A 853 -42.41 -4.34 4.35
C ASP A 853 -42.24 -5.45 3.29
N ASN A 854 -41.29 -5.30 2.34
CA ASN A 854 -40.88 -6.39 1.45
C ASN A 854 -40.03 -7.41 2.20
N GLY A 855 -39.09 -6.96 3.05
CA GLY A 855 -38.27 -7.84 3.90
C GLY A 855 -39.12 -8.67 4.86
N LYS A 856 -40.13 -8.06 5.50
CA LYS A 856 -41.11 -8.74 6.36
C LYS A 856 -41.90 -9.80 5.60
N GLN A 857 -42.36 -9.50 4.38
CA GLN A 857 -43.03 -10.47 3.50
C GLN A 857 -42.13 -11.65 3.12
N LEU A 858 -40.82 -11.41 2.99
CA LEU A 858 -39.81 -12.45 2.75
C LEU A 858 -39.36 -13.17 4.04
N GLY A 859 -39.96 -12.87 5.20
CA GLY A 859 -39.64 -13.49 6.48
C GLY A 859 -38.32 -13.03 7.11
N ILE A 860 -37.74 -11.92 6.64
CA ILE A 860 -36.55 -11.33 7.26
C ILE A 860 -36.96 -10.74 8.61
N VAL A 861 -36.15 -11.01 9.64
CA VAL A 861 -36.32 -10.48 11.00
C VAL A 861 -35.33 -9.34 11.27
N PRO A 862 -35.62 -8.41 12.21
CA PRO A 862 -34.63 -7.46 12.71
C PRO A 862 -33.40 -8.18 13.25
N ASN A 863 -32.22 -7.55 13.13
CA ASN A 863 -31.02 -7.98 13.85
C ASN A 863 -30.21 -6.79 14.35
N THR A 864 -29.37 -7.00 15.36
CA THR A 864 -28.44 -5.98 15.85
C THR A 864 -27.15 -6.60 16.35
N VAL A 865 -26.05 -6.30 15.65
CA VAL A 865 -24.69 -6.60 16.08
C VAL A 865 -24.11 -5.36 16.75
N ARG A 866 -23.37 -5.52 17.85
CA ARG A 866 -22.64 -4.46 18.55
C ARG A 866 -21.19 -4.85 18.75
N PHE A 867 -20.30 -3.87 18.71
CA PHE A 867 -18.89 -4.05 19.00
C PHE A 867 -18.46 -3.21 20.19
N GLY A 868 -17.50 -3.72 20.95
CA GLY A 868 -16.79 -2.98 21.98
C GLY A 868 -15.30 -3.02 21.68
N TYR A 869 -14.65 -1.86 21.81
CA TYR A 869 -13.26 -1.66 21.44
C TYR A 869 -12.40 -1.35 22.67
N ASP A 870 -11.11 -1.71 22.63
CA ASP A 870 -10.12 -1.14 23.55
C ASP A 870 -9.52 0.17 23.01
N ALA A 871 -8.60 0.75 23.77
CA ALA A 871 -7.95 2.02 23.43
C ALA A 871 -7.04 1.95 22.18
N LEU A 872 -6.78 0.76 21.61
CA LEU A 872 -6.10 0.61 20.32
C LEU A 872 -7.07 0.39 19.16
N GLY A 873 -8.38 0.40 19.42
CA GLY A 873 -9.40 0.12 18.41
C GLY A 873 -9.60 -1.36 18.09
N ARG A 874 -9.12 -2.27 18.95
CA ARG A 874 -9.27 -3.71 18.76
C ARG A 874 -10.60 -4.19 19.30
N VAL A 875 -11.26 -5.08 18.58
CA VAL A 875 -12.57 -5.63 18.99
C VAL A 875 -12.37 -6.54 20.21
N ILE A 876 -12.57 -6.01 21.41
CA ILE A 876 -12.58 -6.80 22.65
C ILE A 876 -13.93 -7.47 22.92
N ARG A 877 -14.98 -7.07 22.20
CA ARG A 877 -16.34 -7.61 22.36
C ARG A 877 -17.12 -7.55 21.05
N GLU A 878 -17.79 -8.64 20.68
CA GLU A 878 -18.84 -8.67 19.67
C GLU A 878 -20.11 -9.24 20.31
N GLN A 879 -21.26 -8.58 20.12
CA GLN A 879 -22.56 -9.03 20.63
C GLN A 879 -23.60 -9.05 19.52
N ASN A 880 -24.21 -10.20 19.27
CA ASN A 880 -25.25 -10.39 18.25
C ASN A 880 -26.54 -10.87 18.94
N GLY A 881 -27.46 -9.94 19.24
CA GLY A 881 -28.57 -10.24 20.16
C GLY A 881 -28.07 -10.52 21.58
N ASP A 882 -28.36 -11.71 22.11
CA ASP A 882 -27.89 -12.15 23.43
C ASP A 882 -26.52 -12.87 23.39
N ASP A 883 -26.12 -13.40 22.22
CA ASP A 883 -24.81 -14.05 22.05
C ASP A 883 -23.68 -13.01 22.14
N CYS A 884 -22.64 -13.31 22.92
CA CYS A 884 -21.50 -12.42 23.14
C CYS A 884 -20.16 -13.16 23.02
N LEU A 885 -19.30 -12.69 22.12
CA LEU A 885 -17.88 -13.01 22.10
C LEU A 885 -17.10 -11.97 22.91
N GLN A 886 -16.00 -12.39 23.53
CA GLN A 886 -15.01 -11.49 24.13
C GLN A 886 -13.61 -11.92 23.71
N PHE A 887 -12.77 -10.95 23.37
CA PHE A 887 -11.41 -11.16 22.86
C PHE A 887 -10.42 -10.50 23.81
N SER A 888 -9.28 -11.15 24.02
CA SER A 888 -8.15 -10.63 24.80
C SER A 888 -6.89 -10.70 23.98
N TYR A 889 -6.08 -9.65 24.07
CA TYR A 889 -4.86 -9.47 23.28
C TYR A 889 -3.66 -9.17 24.18
N ASP A 890 -2.45 -9.44 23.72
CA ASP A 890 -1.22 -9.00 24.38
C ASP A 890 -0.69 -7.65 23.86
N GLU A 891 0.52 -7.31 24.31
CA GLU A 891 1.22 -6.05 24.05
C GLU A 891 1.95 -6.02 22.69
N LEU A 892 1.96 -7.12 21.93
CA LEU A 892 2.41 -7.20 20.53
C LEU A 892 1.23 -7.51 19.58
N ASP A 893 0.02 -7.21 20.03
CA ASP A 893 -1.25 -7.40 19.34
C ASP A 893 -1.63 -8.86 18.98
N ASN A 894 -1.10 -9.84 19.69
CA ASN A 894 -1.50 -11.22 19.50
C ASN A 894 -2.79 -11.52 20.28
N LEU A 895 -3.79 -12.15 19.63
CA LEU A 895 -5.00 -12.66 20.27
C LEU A 895 -4.65 -13.77 21.27
N THR A 896 -4.59 -13.46 22.56
CA THR A 896 -4.24 -14.43 23.61
C THR A 896 -5.42 -15.26 24.09
N ALA A 897 -6.65 -14.74 24.04
CA ALA A 897 -7.85 -15.50 24.40
C ALA A 897 -9.12 -15.07 23.66
N LEU A 898 -10.05 -16.02 23.53
CA LEU A 898 -11.40 -15.84 23.00
C LEU A 898 -12.39 -16.57 23.88
N THR A 899 -13.28 -15.84 24.54
CA THR A 899 -14.42 -16.37 25.27
C THR A 899 -15.63 -16.48 24.34
N LEU A 900 -16.18 -17.68 24.25
CA LEU A 900 -17.32 -18.05 23.42
C LEU A 900 -18.65 -17.75 24.16
N PRO A 901 -19.81 -17.66 23.49
CA PRO A 901 -21.07 -17.24 24.12
C PRO A 901 -21.53 -18.14 25.27
N GLN A 902 -21.17 -19.43 25.22
CA GLN A 902 -21.39 -20.40 26.30
C GLN A 902 -20.38 -20.33 27.47
N GLY A 903 -19.49 -19.34 27.49
CA GLY A 903 -18.51 -19.10 28.56
C GLY A 903 -17.21 -19.92 28.50
N GLY A 904 -17.06 -20.82 27.53
CA GLY A 904 -15.81 -21.56 27.30
C GLY A 904 -14.75 -20.69 26.62
N THR A 905 -13.46 -20.93 26.91
CA THR A 905 -12.35 -20.09 26.44
C THR A 905 -11.34 -20.87 25.60
N LEU A 906 -10.99 -20.32 24.44
CA LEU A 906 -9.79 -20.68 23.68
C LEU A 906 -8.63 -19.74 24.08
N SER A 907 -7.40 -20.27 24.07
CA SER A 907 -6.20 -19.47 24.34
C SER A 907 -5.05 -19.82 23.39
N TRP A 908 -4.27 -18.81 23.01
CA TRP A 908 -3.11 -18.94 22.14
C TRP A 908 -1.84 -18.51 22.91
N LEU A 909 -0.73 -19.20 22.64
CA LEU A 909 0.58 -18.94 23.23
C LEU A 909 1.58 -18.61 22.14
N TYR A 910 2.48 -17.67 22.42
CA TYR A 910 3.38 -17.06 21.46
C TYR A 910 4.82 -17.01 21.99
N TYR A 911 5.80 -17.02 21.09
CA TYR A 911 7.21 -16.79 21.38
C TYR A 911 7.78 -15.69 20.46
N GLY A 912 8.86 -15.04 20.90
CA GLY A 912 9.51 -13.96 20.15
C GLY A 912 8.52 -12.89 19.68
N SER A 913 8.67 -12.48 18.42
CA SER A 913 7.91 -11.45 17.71
C SER A 913 6.49 -11.88 17.29
N GLY A 914 5.75 -12.56 18.18
CA GLY A 914 4.37 -12.99 17.92
C GLY A 914 4.25 -14.32 17.16
N HIS A 915 5.27 -15.19 17.21
CA HIS A 915 5.20 -16.50 16.55
C HIS A 915 4.38 -17.48 17.39
N LEU A 916 3.27 -17.98 16.84
CA LEU A 916 2.37 -18.91 17.53
C LEU A 916 3.07 -20.23 17.88
N SER A 917 3.19 -20.53 19.17
CA SER A 917 3.75 -21.78 19.71
C SER A 917 2.68 -22.81 20.04
N ALA A 918 1.51 -22.43 20.57
CA ALA A 918 0.45 -23.39 20.92
C ALA A 918 -0.96 -22.80 20.98
N ILE A 919 -1.98 -23.67 20.89
CA ILE A 919 -3.40 -23.34 21.11
C ILE A 919 -4.00 -24.31 22.14
N ARG A 920 -4.81 -23.77 23.07
CA ARG A 920 -5.52 -24.50 24.14
C ARG A 920 -7.02 -24.22 24.09
N HIS A 921 -7.82 -25.19 24.56
CA HIS A 921 -9.19 -24.98 24.99
C HIS A 921 -9.23 -25.20 26.51
N GLU A 922 -9.60 -24.17 27.27
CA GLU A 922 -9.40 -24.13 28.72
C GLU A 922 -7.94 -24.51 29.07
N GLN A 923 -7.74 -25.52 29.92
CA GLN A 923 -6.40 -26.02 30.28
C GLN A 923 -5.84 -27.09 29.31
N LYS A 924 -6.61 -27.51 28.29
CA LYS A 924 -6.25 -28.63 27.41
C LYS A 924 -5.54 -28.15 26.14
N LEU A 925 -4.34 -28.66 25.89
CA LEU A 925 -3.60 -28.46 24.64
C LEU A 925 -4.36 -29.07 23.45
N ILE A 926 -4.47 -28.30 22.36
CA ILE A 926 -5.06 -28.74 21.08
C ILE A 926 -3.93 -29.07 20.09
N THR A 927 -3.00 -28.12 19.92
CA THR A 927 -1.91 -28.13 18.93
C THR A 927 -0.78 -27.26 19.47
N GLU A 928 0.45 -27.64 19.13
CA GLU A 928 1.72 -26.98 19.43
C GLU A 928 2.58 -27.03 18.16
N PHE A 929 3.50 -26.09 17.97
CA PHE A 929 4.22 -25.86 16.72
C PHE A 929 5.73 -25.73 16.96
N GLU A 930 6.53 -26.32 16.07
CA GLU A 930 7.97 -26.07 15.95
C GLU A 930 8.26 -25.49 14.56
N ARG A 931 9.35 -24.73 14.46
CA ARG A 931 9.64 -23.87 13.31
C ARG A 931 11.12 -23.86 12.97
N ASP A 932 11.44 -23.50 11.73
CA ASP A 932 12.82 -23.23 11.28
C ASP A 932 13.26 -21.79 11.58
N ASP A 933 14.49 -21.46 11.18
CA ASP A 933 15.10 -20.14 11.39
C ASP A 933 14.46 -19.00 10.56
N LEU A 934 13.51 -19.33 9.66
CA LEU A 934 12.62 -18.36 8.99
C LEU A 934 11.19 -18.37 9.58
N HIS A 935 11.01 -19.03 10.73
CA HIS A 935 9.75 -19.23 11.44
C HIS A 935 8.65 -19.97 10.63
N ARG A 936 9.02 -20.76 9.61
CA ARG A 936 8.10 -21.63 8.85
C ARG A 936 7.70 -22.86 9.68
N GLU A 937 6.48 -23.38 9.53
CA GLU A 937 5.99 -24.55 10.30
C GLU A 937 6.71 -25.84 9.86
N THR A 938 7.63 -26.37 10.67
CA THR A 938 8.34 -27.64 10.37
C THR A 938 7.70 -28.84 11.08
N ARG A 939 7.18 -28.67 12.30
CA ARG A 939 6.48 -29.70 13.09
C ARG A 939 5.23 -29.11 13.72
N ARG A 940 4.19 -29.93 13.93
CA ARG A 940 3.07 -29.60 14.83
C ARG A 940 2.40 -30.82 15.45
N THR A 941 1.86 -30.68 16.66
CA THR A 941 1.00 -31.71 17.28
C THR A 941 -0.45 -31.63 16.79
N GLN A 942 -1.11 -32.78 16.71
CA GLN A 942 -2.54 -32.95 16.44
C GLN A 942 -3.06 -34.08 17.34
N GLY A 943 -3.18 -33.81 18.64
CA GLY A 943 -3.48 -34.83 19.65
C GLY A 943 -2.36 -35.86 19.79
N GLY A 944 -2.62 -37.13 19.42
CA GLY A 944 -1.63 -38.22 19.48
C GLY A 944 -0.72 -38.34 18.25
N LEU A 945 -0.90 -37.48 17.25
CA LEU A 945 -0.11 -37.42 16.03
C LEU A 945 0.74 -36.15 16.00
N PHE A 946 1.85 -36.22 15.28
CA PHE A 946 2.63 -35.09 14.79
C PHE A 946 2.46 -35.00 13.28
N GLN A 947 2.50 -33.79 12.75
CA GLN A 947 2.62 -33.51 11.33
C GLN A 947 3.93 -32.77 11.10
N LEU A 948 4.68 -33.18 10.07
CA LEU A 948 5.98 -32.64 9.69
C LEU A 948 5.91 -32.06 8.27
N ARG A 949 6.77 -31.08 7.97
CA ARG A 949 6.89 -30.44 6.66
C ARG A 949 8.32 -30.11 6.31
N ASP A 950 8.63 -30.20 5.02
CA ASP A 950 9.91 -29.78 4.43
C ASP A 950 9.65 -28.76 3.31
N TYR A 951 10.60 -27.84 3.11
CA TYR A 951 10.54 -26.74 2.15
C TYR A 951 11.73 -26.77 1.18
N ASP A 952 11.63 -26.09 0.04
CA ASP A 952 12.78 -25.77 -0.83
C ASP A 952 13.30 -24.33 -0.59
N PRO A 953 14.42 -23.92 -1.22
CA PRO A 953 14.98 -22.58 -1.06
C PRO A 953 14.14 -21.42 -1.63
N LEU A 954 13.00 -21.70 -2.29
CA LEU A 954 11.98 -20.70 -2.63
C LEU A 954 10.81 -20.69 -1.62
N GLY A 955 10.91 -21.44 -0.52
CA GLY A 955 9.89 -21.55 0.51
C GLY A 955 8.67 -22.39 0.11
N ARG A 956 8.75 -23.15 -1.00
CA ARG A 956 7.65 -24.04 -1.43
C ARG A 956 7.68 -25.34 -0.63
N CYS A 957 6.53 -25.79 -0.15
CA CYS A 957 6.42 -27.03 0.63
C CYS A 957 6.68 -28.24 -0.28
N THR A 958 7.79 -28.95 -0.09
CA THR A 958 8.16 -30.13 -0.90
C THR A 958 7.60 -31.42 -0.32
N HIS A 959 7.46 -31.51 1.00
CA HIS A 959 6.96 -32.71 1.68
C HIS A 959 6.07 -32.36 2.86
N GLN A 960 5.11 -33.24 3.16
CA GLN A 960 4.28 -33.20 4.36
C GLN A 960 3.92 -34.64 4.78
N TYR A 961 4.16 -35.00 6.03
CA TYR A 961 3.83 -36.34 6.55
C TYR A 961 3.36 -36.29 8.00
N SER A 962 2.91 -37.42 8.55
CA SER A 962 2.42 -37.49 9.92
C SER A 962 2.77 -38.79 10.62
N LEU A 963 3.06 -38.73 11.92
CA LEU A 963 3.58 -39.85 12.73
C LEU A 963 2.93 -39.86 14.12
N PRO A 964 2.66 -41.03 14.72
CA PRO A 964 2.35 -41.13 16.15
C PRO A 964 3.51 -40.63 17.01
N LEU A 965 3.22 -39.99 18.15
CA LEU A 965 4.19 -39.49 19.16
C LEU A 965 5.46 -40.35 19.29
N LYS A 966 5.29 -41.65 19.60
CA LYS A 966 6.40 -42.61 19.81
C LYS A 966 7.34 -42.83 18.61
N GLN A 967 6.99 -42.36 17.42
CA GLN A 967 7.81 -42.41 16.21
C GLN A 967 8.26 -41.02 15.76
N ALA A 968 7.61 -39.95 16.25
CA ALA A 968 7.99 -38.57 16.00
C ALA A 968 9.12 -38.09 16.94
N ASP A 969 9.36 -38.79 18.05
CA ASP A 969 10.45 -38.53 19.02
C ASP A 969 11.64 -39.51 18.82
N ALA A 970 11.74 -40.14 17.65
CA ALA A 970 12.79 -41.11 17.33
C ALA A 970 13.88 -40.48 16.44
N GLU A 971 15.14 -40.66 16.83
CA GLU A 971 16.32 -40.22 16.09
C GLU A 971 17.01 -41.43 15.42
N PRO A 972 17.25 -41.43 14.09
CA PRO A 972 16.75 -40.46 13.10
C PRO A 972 15.25 -40.64 12.82
N LEU A 973 14.60 -39.58 12.34
CA LEU A 973 13.19 -39.63 11.92
C LEU A 973 12.96 -40.68 10.81
N PRO A 974 11.84 -41.42 10.85
CA PRO A 974 11.56 -42.47 9.87
C PRO A 974 11.22 -41.89 8.48
N TYR A 975 11.52 -42.65 7.42
CA TYR A 975 11.34 -42.21 6.04
C TYR A 975 9.90 -41.80 5.72
N LEU A 976 9.74 -40.84 4.80
CA LEU A 976 8.45 -40.30 4.30
C LEU A 976 7.36 -41.38 4.10
N SER A 977 7.72 -42.52 3.51
CA SER A 977 6.81 -43.62 3.19
C SER A 977 6.26 -44.39 4.42
N GLU A 978 6.88 -44.23 5.58
CA GLU A 978 6.54 -44.87 6.85
C GLU A 978 5.55 -44.00 7.67
N GLY A 979 5.68 -42.67 7.59
CA GLY A 979 4.69 -41.71 8.09
C GLY A 979 3.38 -41.76 7.31
N LYS A 980 2.23 -41.60 7.97
CA LYS A 980 0.89 -41.70 7.36
C LYS A 980 -0.11 -40.72 7.99
N PRO A 981 -0.84 -39.91 7.16
CA PRO A 981 -0.63 -39.72 5.72
C PRO A 981 0.74 -39.11 5.39
N TRP A 982 1.17 -39.28 4.14
CA TRP A 982 2.30 -38.54 3.55
C TRP A 982 1.92 -37.99 2.17
N ARG A 983 2.56 -36.88 1.78
CA ARG A 983 2.52 -36.25 0.47
C ARG A 983 3.87 -35.61 0.13
N ALA A 984 4.21 -35.62 -1.15
CA ALA A 984 5.30 -34.86 -1.74
C ALA A 984 4.80 -34.01 -2.91
N TRP A 985 5.49 -32.92 -3.19
CA TRP A 985 5.26 -31.99 -4.30
C TRP A 985 6.59 -31.73 -5.03
N LEU A 986 6.55 -31.68 -6.36
CA LEU A 986 7.67 -31.34 -7.23
C LEU A 986 7.26 -30.20 -8.15
N TYR A 987 8.03 -29.12 -8.15
CA TYR A 987 7.84 -27.94 -9.00
C TYR A 987 8.72 -28.01 -10.24
N ASN A 988 8.33 -27.36 -11.34
CA ASN A 988 9.18 -27.20 -12.52
C ASN A 988 9.98 -25.88 -12.47
N PRO A 989 10.95 -25.66 -13.39
CA PRO A 989 11.65 -24.37 -13.54
C PRO A 989 10.77 -23.20 -14.02
N GLN A 990 9.45 -23.31 -13.93
CA GLN A 990 8.48 -22.25 -14.18
C GLN A 990 7.66 -21.93 -12.90
N ASP A 991 8.08 -22.49 -11.77
CA ASP A 991 7.47 -22.45 -10.43
C ASP A 991 6.08 -23.10 -10.32
N GLU A 992 5.68 -23.86 -11.35
CA GLU A 992 4.42 -24.58 -11.43
C GLU A 992 4.53 -25.95 -10.75
N LEU A 993 3.48 -26.38 -10.04
CA LEU A 993 3.43 -27.72 -9.44
C LEU A 993 3.36 -28.80 -10.53
N GLN A 994 4.48 -29.43 -10.87
CA GLN A 994 4.55 -30.45 -11.91
C GLN A 994 3.99 -31.81 -11.46
N VAL A 995 4.30 -32.24 -10.23
CA VAL A 995 3.87 -33.54 -9.70
C VAL A 995 3.47 -33.41 -8.23
N MET A 996 2.38 -34.07 -7.85
CA MET A 996 2.06 -34.36 -6.44
C MET A 996 1.91 -35.87 -6.27
N GLU A 997 2.63 -36.48 -5.32
CA GLU A 997 2.45 -37.88 -4.94
C GLU A 997 1.95 -37.96 -3.49
N ASP A 998 0.91 -38.74 -3.21
CA ASP A 998 0.46 -38.96 -1.82
C ASP A 998 0.07 -40.41 -1.51
N HIS A 999 0.09 -40.75 -0.21
CA HIS A 999 -0.08 -42.11 0.28
C HIS A 999 -1.37 -42.81 -0.19
N TYR A 1000 -2.44 -42.06 -0.50
CA TYR A 1000 -3.75 -42.59 -0.83
C TYR A 1000 -4.12 -42.47 -2.31
N ARG A 1001 -3.56 -41.47 -3.01
CA ARG A 1001 -3.85 -41.18 -4.42
C ARG A 1001 -2.78 -41.68 -5.38
N GLY A 1002 -1.57 -41.95 -4.89
CA GLY A 1002 -0.40 -42.14 -5.73
C GLY A 1002 0.01 -40.84 -6.44
N MET A 1003 0.68 -40.98 -7.58
CA MET A 1003 1.24 -39.87 -8.36
C MET A 1003 0.19 -39.18 -9.25
N ILE A 1004 0.17 -37.85 -9.21
CA ILE A 1004 -0.63 -36.97 -10.05
C ILE A 1004 0.34 -36.04 -10.79
N GLU A 1005 0.39 -36.12 -12.12
CA GLU A 1005 1.12 -35.14 -12.96
C GLU A 1005 0.17 -34.02 -13.37
N TYR A 1006 0.66 -32.78 -13.33
CA TYR A 1006 -0.02 -31.59 -13.84
C TYR A 1006 0.76 -31.03 -15.05
N LEU A 1007 0.06 -30.39 -15.98
CA LEU A 1007 0.67 -29.73 -17.13
C LEU A 1007 -0.06 -28.43 -17.43
N TYR A 1008 0.70 -27.38 -17.72
CA TYR A 1008 0.20 -26.02 -17.89
C TYR A 1008 0.27 -25.54 -19.35
N ASP A 1009 -0.03 -24.27 -19.61
CA ASP A 1009 0.40 -23.55 -20.81
C ASP A 1009 1.25 -22.34 -20.46
N SER A 1010 1.69 -21.55 -21.46
CA SER A 1010 2.64 -20.46 -21.24
C SER A 1010 2.14 -19.34 -20.32
N GLU A 1011 0.84 -19.27 -19.98
CA GLU A 1011 0.32 -18.40 -18.91
C GLU A 1011 0.27 -19.08 -17.53
N SER A 1012 0.95 -20.22 -17.37
CA SER A 1012 0.91 -21.07 -16.17
C SER A 1012 -0.51 -21.51 -15.77
N ARG A 1013 -1.36 -21.78 -16.78
CA ARG A 1013 -2.74 -22.23 -16.59
C ARG A 1013 -2.86 -23.74 -16.78
N LEU A 1014 -3.44 -24.42 -15.80
CA LEU A 1014 -3.52 -25.89 -15.74
C LEU A 1014 -4.32 -26.48 -16.91
N LYS A 1015 -3.64 -27.03 -17.92
CA LYS A 1015 -4.25 -27.70 -19.09
C LYS A 1015 -4.62 -29.16 -18.85
N LYS A 1016 -3.91 -29.87 -17.96
CA LYS A 1016 -4.10 -31.32 -17.78
C LYS A 1016 -3.77 -31.78 -16.37
N VAL A 1017 -4.55 -32.74 -15.87
CA VAL A 1017 -4.24 -33.56 -14.68
C VAL A 1017 -4.21 -35.04 -15.06
N THR A 1018 -3.18 -35.77 -14.64
CA THR A 1018 -2.93 -37.18 -15.00
C THR A 1018 -2.77 -38.03 -13.73
N HIS A 1019 -3.78 -38.83 -13.38
CA HIS A 1019 -3.73 -39.69 -12.20
C HIS A 1019 -3.12 -41.06 -12.54
N TRP A 1020 -1.92 -41.36 -12.05
CA TRP A 1020 -1.24 -42.64 -12.31
C TRP A 1020 -1.92 -43.79 -11.58
N GLY A 1021 -2.41 -44.76 -12.34
CA GLY A 1021 -3.24 -45.87 -11.84
C GLY A 1021 -4.73 -45.71 -12.15
N SER A 1022 -5.17 -44.51 -12.54
CA SER A 1022 -6.49 -44.32 -13.16
C SER A 1022 -6.50 -44.77 -14.62
N ALA A 1023 -7.67 -44.71 -15.26
CA ALA A 1023 -7.83 -44.98 -16.69
C ALA A 1023 -8.04 -43.70 -17.53
N TYR A 1024 -7.95 -42.50 -16.95
CA TYR A 1024 -8.30 -41.26 -17.64
C TYR A 1024 -7.42 -40.07 -17.23
N ASP A 1025 -7.29 -39.15 -18.19
CA ASP A 1025 -6.69 -37.84 -18.04
C ASP A 1025 -7.81 -36.80 -17.91
N GLU A 1026 -7.71 -35.85 -16.99
CA GLU A 1026 -8.57 -34.66 -17.01
C GLU A 1026 -7.91 -33.59 -17.88
N MET A 1027 -8.63 -33.11 -18.89
CA MET A 1027 -8.18 -32.06 -19.80
C MET A 1027 -9.03 -30.81 -19.57
N LEU A 1028 -8.37 -29.67 -19.34
CA LEU A 1028 -8.99 -28.37 -19.18
C LEU A 1028 -8.71 -27.53 -20.43
N TRP A 1029 -9.72 -26.80 -20.90
CA TRP A 1029 -9.57 -25.80 -21.95
C TRP A 1029 -10.03 -24.45 -21.46
N TYR A 1030 -9.14 -23.46 -21.61
CA TYR A 1030 -9.45 -22.06 -21.41
C TYR A 1030 -9.92 -21.44 -22.72
N ASP A 1031 -10.84 -20.50 -22.62
CA ASP A 1031 -11.15 -19.61 -23.72
C ASP A 1031 -10.10 -18.48 -23.76
N ARG A 1032 -10.24 -17.59 -24.73
CA ARG A 1032 -9.42 -16.38 -24.81
C ARG A 1032 -9.70 -15.37 -23.69
N ARG A 1033 -10.80 -15.51 -22.92
CA ARG A 1033 -11.10 -14.71 -21.71
C ARG A 1033 -10.49 -15.32 -20.43
N ILE A 1034 -9.64 -16.36 -20.55
CA ILE A 1034 -9.02 -17.10 -19.44
C ILE A 1034 -10.07 -17.91 -18.62
N THR A 1035 -11.32 -17.99 -19.09
CA THR A 1035 -12.37 -18.79 -18.45
C THR A 1035 -12.23 -20.26 -18.86
N CYS A 1036 -12.22 -21.18 -17.89
CA CYS A 1036 -12.27 -22.61 -18.19
C CYS A 1036 -13.68 -22.97 -18.70
N TRP A 1037 -13.81 -23.22 -20.01
CA TRP A 1037 -15.10 -23.46 -20.68
C TRP A 1037 -15.38 -24.94 -20.92
N SER A 1038 -14.41 -25.82 -20.63
CA SER A 1038 -14.55 -27.27 -20.78
C SER A 1038 -13.54 -27.98 -19.87
N ASN A 1039 -14.02 -28.86 -18.99
CA ASN A 1039 -13.25 -29.98 -18.43
C ASN A 1039 -13.79 -31.27 -19.07
N ARG A 1040 -12.91 -32.14 -19.59
CA ARG A 1040 -13.30 -33.48 -20.08
C ARG A 1040 -12.31 -34.53 -19.62
N ARG A 1041 -12.84 -35.65 -19.13
CA ARG A 1041 -12.09 -36.89 -18.91
C ARG A 1041 -11.87 -37.59 -20.26
N ARG A 1042 -10.61 -37.87 -20.61
CA ARG A 1042 -10.22 -38.63 -21.80
C ARG A 1042 -9.55 -39.93 -21.37
N TYR A 1043 -10.04 -41.06 -21.86
CA TYR A 1043 -9.43 -42.36 -21.53
C TYR A 1043 -7.98 -42.43 -22.02
N SER A 1044 -7.07 -42.78 -21.12
CA SER A 1044 -5.67 -43.03 -21.43
C SER A 1044 -5.52 -44.41 -22.07
N SER A 1045 -4.79 -44.48 -23.19
CA SER A 1045 -4.49 -45.73 -23.90
C SER A 1045 -3.37 -46.54 -23.24
N VAL A 1046 -2.75 -46.05 -22.16
CA VAL A 1046 -1.56 -46.67 -21.53
C VAL A 1046 -1.71 -46.77 -20.02
N ARG A 1047 -1.92 -47.99 -19.51
CA ARG A 1047 -1.73 -48.31 -18.09
C ARG A 1047 -0.25 -48.27 -17.74
N ARG A 1048 0.24 -47.11 -17.29
CA ARG A 1048 1.58 -46.97 -16.68
C ARG A 1048 1.58 -47.66 -15.30
N LYS A 1049 2.65 -48.40 -14.98
CA LYS A 1049 2.86 -48.98 -13.64
C LYS A 1049 3.68 -48.01 -12.77
N SER A 1050 3.36 -47.94 -11.49
CA SER A 1050 3.96 -47.00 -10.51
C SER A 1050 5.28 -47.45 -9.87
N GLY A 1051 5.81 -48.62 -10.23
CA GLY A 1051 7.03 -49.16 -9.61
C GLY A 1051 8.30 -48.80 -10.36
N ASP A 1052 9.07 -47.81 -9.84
CA ASP A 1052 10.54 -47.84 -9.68
C ASP A 1052 11.17 -46.46 -9.35
N PHE A 1053 10.42 -45.36 -9.41
CA PHE A 1053 11.00 -44.00 -9.35
C PHE A 1053 11.78 -43.70 -8.05
N LEU A 1054 11.24 -44.09 -6.88
CA LEU A 1054 11.89 -43.91 -5.57
C LEU A 1054 13.31 -44.53 -5.49
N ARG A 1055 13.60 -45.61 -6.22
CA ARG A 1055 14.93 -46.24 -6.27
C ARG A 1055 15.93 -45.52 -7.20
N ARG A 1056 15.46 -44.63 -8.07
CA ARG A 1056 16.30 -43.76 -8.91
C ARG A 1056 16.53 -42.39 -8.28
N TRP A 1057 15.60 -41.89 -7.47
CA TRP A 1057 15.66 -40.52 -6.94
C TRP A 1057 16.56 -40.35 -5.71
N SER A 1058 16.69 -41.38 -4.85
CA SER A 1058 17.65 -41.38 -3.73
C SER A 1058 19.14 -41.40 -4.14
N ARG A 1059 19.42 -41.29 -5.45
CA ARG A 1059 20.76 -41.10 -6.03
C ARG A 1059 20.90 -39.78 -6.80
N ARG A 1060 19.92 -38.88 -6.71
CA ARG A 1060 19.93 -37.54 -7.33
C ARG A 1060 19.80 -36.40 -6.33
N ALA A 1061 19.23 -36.64 -5.14
CA ALA A 1061 19.22 -35.66 -4.04
C ALA A 1061 20.56 -35.59 -3.26
N THR A 1062 21.66 -36.08 -3.85
CA THR A 1062 23.01 -36.16 -3.25
C THR A 1062 24.09 -36.02 -4.34
N ALA A 1063 23.85 -35.17 -5.34
CA ALA A 1063 24.68 -34.98 -6.53
C ALA A 1063 24.64 -33.52 -6.98
#